data_AF-A0AAU8L3N9-F1
#
_entry.id   AF-A0AAU8L3N9-F1
#
_cell.length_a   1.000
_cell.length_b   1.000
_cell.length_c   1.000
_cell.angle_alpha   90.00
_cell.angle_beta   90.00
_cell.angle_gamma   90.00
#
_symmetry.space_group_name_H-M   'P 1'
#
loop_
_entity.id
_entity.type
_entity.pdbx_description
1 polymer ?
#
loop_
_entity_poly.entity_id
_entity_poly.type
_entity_poly.pdbx_seq_one_letter_code
_entity_poly.pdbx_strand_id
1 'polypeptide(L)'
;MIENTQETRKTSMLILESSLVFSNVLQKNLCALNYRVTHAKTLYQAVELLSVQTFDVIVLDLHLRDGEGEMILQNLSILDPKLKMIVYSIDHDPNRSHTWDRYGVLAFLSKSDPIAHIVRKIDALAQSCDQEPRARLLWIGELESTVQHVRTLLHVRNYRLFVAQSQEEAFSFAPIDLILLELDVYDTASVERLRQVRAAYAEPQTPIFIVTQAYDSALLHALIQNGANEFFVKPLLGEMLGERIDFWLERQRIQSAQQREGRLLQEYKNVIDKSMIVSKTDPHGIITYVNEQFCDISGYRADELIGRSHRIVRHPDTPESVFQDLWKTILSGNIWKGVLKNRKKDGSAYWVHAFIYPIITRQGQIDEVIAIRNDVTQLHLVKESLSRALQRSDSDLDEAFHLSKQYETVIDESNSLTRVDTEGKILFVNKRFCELSGYAKEEVIEQSFSAMYADDIDPLIVKQLWETIQSGHIWRGVLKNKRKDGSLYWVKATVVPIKDKQGKITEFMSVRNDISEIIKLHEEIESTQQEIIYHMGEIAESRSQETGNHVRRVAEYSRLLALKYGLDAQEANKIAMASPMHDIGKVGIPDAILHKPGKLTDEEWEIMKTHAMLGYAVLQHSKRPILQASAIIAKEHHEKYDGTGYPLGLSGEAIHLYARIVAIADVFDALSHDRCYKKAWEDADVFAFFEKERGAHFDPQLVDMFLAAKEEFLTIRDHFKDALNP
;
A
#
# COMPACT_ATOMS: atom_id res chain seq x y z
N MET A 1 -0.79 -30.24 -18.74
CA MET A 1 -1.89 -30.70 -17.86
C MET A 1 -1.28 -31.46 -16.71
N ILE A 2 -1.04 -30.75 -15.61
CA ILE A 2 -0.86 -31.34 -14.28
C ILE A 2 -1.75 -30.45 -13.41
N GLU A 3 -2.92 -30.98 -13.07
CA GLU A 3 -3.86 -30.35 -12.14
C GLU A 3 -3.16 -30.22 -10.78
N ASN A 4 -2.84 -28.99 -10.40
CA ASN A 4 -2.41 -28.67 -9.05
C ASN A 4 -3.68 -28.39 -8.23
N THR A 5 -4.45 -29.43 -7.96
CA THR A 5 -5.46 -29.39 -6.89
C THR A 5 -4.72 -29.42 -5.56
N GLN A 6 -4.42 -28.24 -5.02
CA GLN A 6 -4.25 -28.09 -3.58
C GLN A 6 -5.60 -28.40 -2.94
N GLU A 7 -5.87 -29.67 -2.64
CA GLU A 7 -6.82 -30.02 -1.60
C GLU A 7 -6.34 -29.35 -0.32
N THR A 8 -7.04 -28.31 0.13
CA THR A 8 -6.84 -27.70 1.44
C THR A 8 -6.92 -28.80 2.49
N ARG A 9 -5.79 -29.09 3.14
CA ARG A 9 -5.67 -30.10 4.20
C ARG A 9 -6.68 -29.76 5.31
N LYS A 10 -7.77 -30.54 5.42
CA LYS A 10 -8.76 -30.35 6.50
C LYS A 10 -8.12 -30.59 7.86
N THR A 11 -8.21 -29.61 8.76
CA THR A 11 -7.74 -29.72 10.15
C THR A 11 -8.41 -30.92 10.83
N SER A 12 -7.61 -31.79 11.40
CA SER A 12 -8.00 -33.07 12.00
C SER A 12 -8.22 -32.94 13.51
N MET A 13 -9.37 -33.40 13.98
CA MET A 13 -9.76 -33.31 15.39
C MET A 13 -10.09 -34.68 15.99
N LEU A 14 -9.64 -34.92 17.22
CA LEU A 14 -10.05 -36.08 18.02
C LEU A 14 -10.96 -35.63 19.15
N ILE A 15 -12.17 -36.17 19.22
CA ILE A 15 -13.09 -35.94 20.33
C ILE A 15 -13.03 -37.14 21.27
N LEU A 16 -12.64 -36.89 22.51
CA LEU A 16 -12.54 -37.87 23.58
C LEU A 16 -13.68 -37.65 24.58
N GLU A 17 -14.75 -38.44 24.45
CA GLU A 17 -16.00 -38.24 25.18
C GLU A 17 -16.74 -39.56 25.42
N SER A 18 -17.14 -39.81 26.66
CA SER A 18 -17.84 -41.03 27.05
C SER A 18 -19.34 -41.01 26.70
N SER A 19 -19.93 -39.82 26.60
CA SER A 19 -21.33 -39.57 26.23
C SER A 19 -21.54 -39.58 24.71
N LEU A 20 -22.24 -40.61 24.23
CA LEU A 20 -22.56 -40.76 22.81
C LEU A 20 -23.37 -39.57 22.25
N VAL A 21 -24.23 -38.97 23.07
CA VAL A 21 -25.10 -37.86 22.67
C VAL A 21 -24.27 -36.60 22.43
N PHE A 22 -23.42 -36.22 23.38
CA PHE A 22 -22.55 -35.04 23.24
C PHE A 22 -21.53 -35.22 22.13
N SER A 23 -20.90 -36.39 22.05
CA SER A 23 -19.94 -36.75 21.01
C SER A 23 -20.55 -36.59 19.60
N ASN A 24 -21.75 -37.10 19.36
CA ASN A 24 -22.43 -37.00 18.07
C ASN A 24 -22.86 -35.56 17.73
N VAL A 25 -23.26 -34.79 18.73
CA VAL A 25 -23.65 -33.39 18.53
C VAL A 25 -22.42 -32.54 18.18
N LEU A 26 -21.31 -32.69 18.90
CA LEU A 26 -20.06 -31.98 18.58
C LEU A 26 -19.53 -32.39 17.20
N GLN A 27 -19.57 -33.69 16.87
CA GLN A 27 -19.18 -34.17 15.54
C GLN A 27 -19.96 -33.49 14.43
N LYS A 28 -21.30 -33.47 14.55
CA LYS A 28 -22.16 -32.92 13.50
C LYS A 28 -21.86 -31.43 13.26
N ASN A 29 -21.66 -30.66 14.33
CA ASN A 29 -21.40 -29.24 14.23
C ASN A 29 -19.97 -28.93 13.73
N LEU A 30 -18.95 -29.67 14.20
CA LEU A 30 -17.56 -29.45 13.76
C LEU A 30 -17.31 -29.97 12.33
N CYS A 31 -17.94 -31.08 11.92
CA CYS A 31 -17.90 -31.52 10.53
C CYS A 31 -18.57 -30.50 9.58
N ALA A 32 -19.61 -29.79 10.04
CA ALA A 32 -20.25 -28.71 9.26
C ALA A 32 -19.31 -27.50 9.06
N LEU A 33 -18.35 -27.30 9.97
CA LEU A 33 -17.27 -26.31 9.87
C LEU A 33 -16.03 -26.85 9.13
N ASN A 34 -16.18 -27.93 8.37
CA ASN A 34 -15.13 -28.53 7.53
C ASN A 34 -13.96 -29.21 8.28
N TYR A 35 -14.11 -29.52 9.58
CA TYR A 35 -13.14 -30.31 10.34
C TYR A 35 -13.25 -31.81 10.06
N ARG A 36 -12.11 -32.53 10.08
CA ARG A 36 -12.09 -34.00 10.03
C ARG A 36 -12.12 -34.56 11.45
N VAL A 37 -13.29 -34.97 11.93
CA VAL A 37 -13.50 -35.38 13.32
C VAL A 37 -13.45 -36.90 13.47
N THR A 38 -12.64 -37.39 14.43
CA THR A 38 -12.60 -38.79 14.87
C THR A 38 -12.98 -38.88 16.35
N HIS A 39 -13.51 -40.03 16.80
CA HIS A 39 -14.04 -40.20 18.15
C HIS A 39 -13.38 -41.33 18.92
N ALA A 40 -13.15 -41.11 20.21
CA ALA A 40 -12.75 -42.11 21.18
C ALA A 40 -13.65 -42.02 22.43
N LYS A 41 -14.10 -43.17 22.94
CA LYS A 41 -14.97 -43.23 24.14
C LYS A 41 -14.20 -43.52 25.43
N THR A 42 -12.96 -43.95 25.28
CA THR A 42 -12.07 -44.36 26.36
C THR A 42 -10.67 -43.84 26.06
N LEU A 43 -9.89 -43.59 27.11
CA LEU A 43 -8.49 -43.18 26.98
C LEU A 43 -7.69 -44.23 26.20
N TYR A 44 -7.93 -45.52 26.44
CA TYR A 44 -7.31 -46.60 25.68
C TYR A 44 -7.53 -46.48 24.16
N GLN A 45 -8.76 -46.17 23.73
CA GLN A 45 -9.07 -45.96 22.31
C GLN A 45 -8.38 -44.71 21.75
N ALA A 46 -8.29 -43.63 22.54
CA ALA A 46 -7.58 -42.42 22.13
C ALA A 46 -6.09 -42.68 21.92
N VAL A 47 -5.46 -43.43 22.83
CA VAL A 47 -4.04 -43.83 22.70
C VAL A 47 -3.82 -44.72 21.48
N GLU A 48 -4.70 -45.69 21.23
CA GLU A 48 -4.61 -46.54 20.04
C GLU A 48 -4.72 -45.71 18.75
N LEU A 49 -5.65 -44.76 18.69
CA LEU A 49 -5.80 -43.85 17.53
C LEU A 49 -4.59 -42.92 17.36
N LEU A 50 -4.07 -42.35 18.44
CA LEU A 50 -2.88 -41.50 18.41
C LEU A 50 -1.61 -42.25 17.99
N SER A 51 -1.59 -43.58 18.15
CA SER A 51 -0.47 -44.40 17.69
C SER A 51 -0.48 -44.68 16.18
N VAL A 52 -1.63 -44.50 15.50
CA VAL A 52 -1.80 -44.78 14.07
C VAL A 52 -2.10 -43.56 13.20
N GLN A 53 -2.50 -42.42 13.79
CA GLN A 53 -2.77 -41.17 13.06
C GLN A 53 -2.49 -39.93 13.93
N THR A 54 -2.20 -38.81 13.28
CA THR A 54 -1.95 -37.52 13.93
C THR A 54 -3.20 -36.66 13.93
N PHE A 55 -3.38 -35.86 14.98
CA PHE A 55 -4.48 -34.92 15.15
C PHE A 55 -3.95 -33.53 15.46
N ASP A 56 -4.58 -32.51 14.87
CA ASP A 56 -4.18 -31.11 15.04
C ASP A 56 -4.74 -30.52 16.35
N VAL A 57 -5.93 -30.96 16.77
CA VAL A 57 -6.58 -30.55 18.04
C VAL A 57 -7.32 -31.74 18.67
N ILE A 58 -7.25 -31.88 20.00
CA ILE A 58 -8.07 -32.81 20.78
C ILE A 58 -9.08 -32.03 21.60
N VAL A 59 -10.35 -32.43 21.53
CA VAL A 59 -11.41 -31.93 22.42
C VAL A 59 -11.74 -33.04 23.41
N LEU A 60 -11.47 -32.84 24.70
CA LEU A 60 -11.52 -33.92 25.69
C LEU A 60 -12.40 -33.61 26.90
N ASP A 61 -13.14 -34.64 27.33
CA ASP A 61 -13.77 -34.68 28.64
C ASP A 61 -12.81 -35.25 29.69
N LEU A 62 -12.83 -34.69 30.89
CA LEU A 62 -12.03 -35.16 32.02
C LEU A 62 -12.64 -36.36 32.74
N HIS A 63 -13.85 -36.79 32.37
CA HIS A 63 -14.53 -37.91 33.01
C HIS A 63 -14.76 -39.03 31.99
N LEU A 64 -13.77 -39.93 31.89
CA LEU A 64 -13.82 -41.10 31.02
C LEU A 64 -14.01 -42.36 31.85
N ARG A 65 -14.47 -43.43 31.20
CA ARG A 65 -14.75 -44.72 31.90
C ARG A 65 -13.50 -45.42 32.41
N ASP A 66 -12.34 -45.10 31.84
CA ASP A 66 -11.04 -45.74 32.07
C ASP A 66 -9.95 -44.75 32.53
N GLY A 67 -10.34 -43.53 32.92
CA GLY A 67 -9.44 -42.51 33.47
C GLY A 67 -10.23 -41.28 33.93
N GLU A 68 -9.73 -40.59 34.94
CA GLU A 68 -10.37 -39.39 35.50
C GLU A 68 -9.37 -38.24 35.70
N GLY A 69 -9.83 -37.03 35.42
CA GLY A 69 -9.16 -35.78 35.77
C GLY A 69 -7.79 -35.60 35.10
N GLU A 70 -6.86 -35.08 35.89
CA GLU A 70 -5.52 -34.67 35.45
C GLU A 70 -4.66 -35.83 34.91
N MET A 71 -4.94 -37.07 35.30
CA MET A 71 -4.23 -38.26 34.83
C MET A 71 -4.41 -38.46 33.30
N ILE A 72 -5.56 -38.08 32.75
CA ILE A 72 -5.81 -38.12 31.30
C ILE A 72 -4.88 -37.14 30.58
N LEU A 73 -4.78 -35.91 31.10
CA LEU A 73 -3.96 -34.85 30.51
C LEU A 73 -2.47 -35.21 30.55
N GLN A 74 -1.99 -35.75 31.68
CA GLN A 74 -0.63 -36.25 31.83
C GLN A 74 -0.29 -37.32 30.79
N ASN A 75 -1.12 -38.34 30.65
CA ASN A 75 -0.87 -39.44 29.72
C ASN A 75 -0.85 -38.97 28.26
N LEU A 76 -1.77 -38.07 27.87
CA LEU A 76 -1.80 -37.51 26.52
C LEU A 76 -0.59 -36.60 26.22
N SER A 77 -0.17 -35.80 27.20
CA SER A 77 0.99 -34.91 27.06
C SER A 77 2.33 -35.65 26.92
N ILE A 78 2.46 -36.83 27.53
CA ILE A 78 3.65 -37.69 27.41
C ILE A 78 3.72 -38.35 26.02
N LEU A 79 2.57 -38.66 25.43
CA LEU A 79 2.49 -39.32 24.12
C LEU A 79 2.84 -38.37 22.96
N ASP A 80 2.35 -37.13 23.02
CA ASP A 80 2.71 -36.09 22.05
C ASP A 80 2.76 -34.70 22.72
N PRO A 81 3.95 -34.14 22.96
CA PRO A 81 4.10 -32.82 23.58
C PRO A 81 3.60 -31.66 22.72
N LYS A 82 3.34 -31.88 21.42
CA LYS A 82 2.83 -30.84 20.49
C LYS A 82 1.31 -30.83 20.39
N LEU A 83 0.66 -31.75 21.11
CA LEU A 83 -0.76 -32.00 21.03
C LEU A 83 -1.56 -30.88 21.71
N LYS A 84 -2.44 -30.24 20.93
CA LYS A 84 -3.26 -29.12 21.39
C LYS A 84 -4.55 -29.65 21.98
N MET A 85 -4.84 -29.34 23.24
CA MET A 85 -5.99 -29.89 23.95
C MET A 85 -7.02 -28.83 24.33
N ILE A 86 -8.30 -29.07 24.09
CA ILE A 86 -9.40 -28.27 24.58
C ILE A 86 -10.18 -29.13 25.57
N VAL A 87 -10.19 -28.70 26.83
CA VAL A 87 -10.89 -29.43 27.88
C VAL A 87 -12.31 -28.90 27.99
N TYR A 88 -13.29 -29.80 28.06
CA TYR A 88 -14.66 -29.40 28.34
C TYR A 88 -15.28 -30.30 29.40
N SER A 89 -15.68 -29.73 30.54
CA SER A 89 -16.16 -30.50 31.70
C SER A 89 -17.31 -29.81 32.44
N ILE A 90 -18.02 -30.56 33.28
CA ILE A 90 -19.08 -30.06 34.17
C ILE A 90 -18.46 -29.41 35.42
N ASP A 91 -17.32 -29.91 35.88
CA ASP A 91 -16.63 -29.40 37.07
C ASP A 91 -15.91 -28.08 36.78
N HIS A 92 -16.52 -26.98 37.20
CA HIS A 92 -15.86 -25.68 37.20
C HIS A 92 -15.10 -25.49 38.52
N ASP A 93 -13.86 -26.00 38.60
CA ASP A 93 -12.93 -25.65 39.68
C ASP A 93 -11.89 -24.64 39.14
N PRO A 94 -12.07 -23.32 39.37
CA PRO A 94 -11.19 -22.28 38.87
C PRO A 94 -9.73 -22.44 39.33
N ASN A 95 -9.51 -23.09 40.48
CA ASN A 95 -8.17 -23.29 41.04
C ASN A 95 -7.38 -24.41 40.35
N ARG A 96 -8.06 -25.32 39.63
CA ARG A 96 -7.43 -26.43 38.88
C ARG A 96 -7.12 -26.10 37.42
N SER A 97 -7.72 -25.05 36.87
CA SER A 97 -7.44 -24.61 35.49
C SER A 97 -5.95 -24.26 35.28
N HIS A 98 -5.28 -23.70 36.30
CA HIS A 98 -3.87 -23.29 36.23
C HIS A 98 -2.87 -24.45 36.21
N THR A 99 -3.23 -25.63 36.73
CA THR A 99 -2.35 -26.81 36.76
C THR A 99 -2.37 -27.60 35.45
N TRP A 100 -3.29 -27.30 34.53
CA TRP A 100 -3.49 -28.05 33.29
C TRP A 100 -2.84 -27.43 32.06
N ASP A 101 -2.46 -26.15 32.14
CA ASP A 101 -1.72 -25.44 31.09
C ASP A 101 -0.37 -26.13 30.76
N ARG A 102 0.29 -26.72 31.78
CA ARG A 102 1.55 -27.48 31.62
C ARG A 102 1.44 -28.73 30.75
N TYR A 103 0.22 -29.20 30.50
CA TYR A 103 -0.04 -30.38 29.66
C TYR A 103 -0.40 -30.02 28.22
N GLY A 104 -0.53 -28.73 27.85
CA GLY A 104 -0.89 -28.31 26.49
C GLY A 104 -2.38 -28.02 26.28
N VAL A 105 -3.10 -27.66 27.35
CA VAL A 105 -4.51 -27.26 27.29
C VAL A 105 -4.64 -25.81 26.80
N LEU A 106 -5.32 -25.62 25.67
CA LEU A 106 -5.60 -24.33 25.02
C LEU A 106 -6.73 -23.55 25.70
N ALA A 107 -7.73 -24.25 26.21
CA ALA A 107 -8.88 -23.64 26.88
C ALA A 107 -9.67 -24.67 27.68
N PHE A 108 -10.39 -24.17 28.68
CA PHE A 108 -11.42 -24.90 29.41
C PHE A 108 -12.81 -24.37 29.04
N LEU A 109 -13.72 -25.27 28.69
CA LEU A 109 -15.10 -24.97 28.34
C LEU A 109 -16.05 -25.65 29.33
N SER A 110 -17.13 -24.97 29.71
CA SER A 110 -18.14 -25.61 30.56
C SER A 110 -19.11 -26.42 29.69
N LYS A 111 -19.38 -27.67 30.08
CA LYS A 111 -20.48 -28.47 29.49
C LYS A 111 -21.86 -27.89 29.76
N SER A 112 -21.97 -26.94 30.70
CA SER A 112 -23.20 -26.21 30.98
C SER A 112 -23.46 -25.04 30.00
N ASP A 113 -22.46 -24.66 29.21
CA ASP A 113 -22.61 -23.62 28.19
C ASP A 113 -23.50 -24.12 27.02
N PRO A 114 -24.21 -23.21 26.31
CA PRO A 114 -24.92 -23.57 25.10
C PRO A 114 -23.98 -24.22 24.07
N ILE A 115 -24.42 -25.30 23.41
CA ILE A 115 -23.57 -26.06 22.50
C ILE A 115 -23.02 -25.21 21.33
N ALA A 116 -23.78 -24.23 20.85
CA ALA A 116 -23.33 -23.29 19.82
C ALA A 116 -22.17 -22.41 20.31
N HIS A 117 -22.13 -22.07 21.60
CA HIS A 117 -21.03 -21.34 22.22
C HIS A 117 -19.78 -22.21 22.34
N ILE A 118 -19.94 -23.47 22.77
CA ILE A 118 -18.85 -24.44 22.86
C ILE A 118 -18.20 -24.65 21.48
N VAL A 119 -19.01 -24.85 20.44
CA VAL A 119 -18.53 -25.06 19.06
C VAL A 119 -17.82 -23.81 18.52
N ARG A 120 -18.39 -22.60 18.67
CA ARG A 120 -17.74 -21.35 18.23
C ARG A 120 -16.40 -21.11 18.92
N LYS A 121 -16.30 -21.41 20.21
CA LYS A 121 -15.03 -21.31 20.93
C LYS A 121 -14.01 -22.33 20.44
N ILE A 122 -14.40 -23.58 20.20
CA ILE A 122 -13.51 -24.60 19.63
C ILE A 122 -13.00 -24.15 18.25
N ASP A 123 -13.87 -23.60 17.41
CA ASP A 123 -13.54 -23.09 16.07
C ASP A 123 -12.55 -21.91 16.13
N ALA A 124 -12.84 -20.89 16.93
CA ALA A 124 -11.95 -19.74 17.09
C ALA A 124 -10.55 -20.14 17.60
N LEU A 125 -10.46 -21.07 18.55
CA LEU A 125 -9.19 -21.57 19.09
C LEU A 125 -8.43 -22.44 18.08
N ALA A 126 -9.15 -23.22 17.27
CA ALA A 126 -8.56 -24.01 16.21
C ALA A 126 -8.04 -23.14 15.06
N GLN A 127 -8.69 -22.01 14.75
CA GLN A 127 -8.28 -21.07 13.71
C GLN A 127 -7.14 -20.13 14.14
N SER A 128 -7.14 -19.67 15.40
CA SER A 128 -6.05 -18.83 15.95
C SER A 128 -4.69 -19.54 15.97
N CYS A 129 -4.73 -20.87 15.89
CA CYS A 129 -3.55 -21.71 15.80
C CYS A 129 -2.79 -21.61 14.46
N ASP A 130 -3.40 -21.04 13.42
CA ASP A 130 -2.87 -21.03 12.04
C ASP A 130 -2.28 -19.66 11.60
N GLN A 131 -2.36 -18.59 12.39
CA GLN A 131 -1.83 -17.25 12.05
C GLN A 131 -0.40 -17.01 12.57
N GLU A 132 0.42 -16.24 11.82
CA GLU A 132 1.73 -15.77 12.31
C GLU A 132 1.57 -14.77 13.48
N PRO A 133 2.44 -14.83 14.51
CA PRO A 133 2.35 -13.94 15.65
C PRO A 133 2.70 -12.49 15.27
N ARG A 134 1.95 -11.52 15.81
CA ARG A 134 2.15 -10.07 15.59
C ARG A 134 3.52 -9.57 16.05
N ALA A 135 4.10 -10.20 17.07
CA ALA A 135 5.46 -10.00 17.55
C ALA A 135 5.92 -11.19 18.40
N ARG A 136 7.23 -11.42 18.45
CA ARG A 136 7.91 -12.46 19.22
C ARG A 136 8.65 -11.81 20.39
N LEU A 137 8.20 -12.11 21.60
CA LEU A 137 8.71 -11.52 22.84
C LEU A 137 9.49 -12.59 23.60
N LEU A 138 10.57 -12.21 24.29
CA LEU A 138 11.36 -13.12 25.11
C LEU A 138 11.40 -12.66 26.56
N TRP A 139 10.91 -13.48 27.49
CA TRP A 139 11.12 -13.29 28.92
C TRP A 139 12.37 -14.04 29.38
N ILE A 140 13.25 -13.38 30.12
CA ILE A 140 14.44 -13.99 30.73
C ILE A 140 14.33 -13.82 32.24
N GLY A 141 14.04 -14.89 32.98
CA GLY A 141 13.82 -14.80 34.44
C GLY A 141 13.23 -16.06 35.09
N GLU A 142 13.18 -16.07 36.43
CA GLU A 142 12.92 -17.27 37.23
C GLU A 142 11.50 -17.34 37.84
N LEU A 143 10.69 -16.27 37.79
CA LEU A 143 9.37 -16.24 38.44
C LEU A 143 8.22 -16.70 37.53
N GLU A 144 7.92 -18.00 37.61
CA GLU A 144 6.89 -18.68 36.82
C GLU A 144 5.47 -18.08 36.99
N SER A 145 5.13 -17.56 38.18
CA SER A 145 3.82 -16.96 38.48
C SER A 145 3.59 -15.61 37.76
N THR A 146 4.64 -14.80 37.59
CA THR A 146 4.55 -13.51 36.89
C THR A 146 4.51 -13.71 35.38
N VAL A 147 5.33 -14.65 34.89
CA VAL A 147 5.38 -15.05 33.48
C VAL A 147 4.02 -15.53 32.99
N GLN A 148 3.30 -16.32 33.77
CA GLN A 148 1.99 -16.84 33.35
C GLN A 148 0.95 -15.72 33.20
N HIS A 149 0.92 -14.76 34.13
CA HIS A 149 0.02 -13.59 34.04
C HIS A 149 0.34 -12.73 32.80
N VAL A 150 1.61 -12.48 32.54
CA VAL A 150 2.09 -11.72 31.37
C VAL A 150 1.80 -12.47 30.07
N ARG A 151 1.97 -13.80 30.04
CA ARG A 151 1.66 -14.64 28.88
C ARG A 151 0.21 -14.54 28.47
N THR A 152 -0.74 -14.59 29.41
CA THR A 152 -2.18 -14.46 29.12
C THR A 152 -2.51 -13.11 28.48
N LEU A 153 -1.95 -12.01 29.00
CA LEU A 153 -2.20 -10.65 28.49
C LEU A 153 -1.65 -10.41 27.09
N LEU A 154 -0.49 -10.99 26.80
CA LEU A 154 0.20 -10.86 25.52
C LEU A 154 -0.41 -11.78 24.46
N HIS A 155 -0.97 -12.92 24.87
CA HIS A 155 -1.67 -13.84 23.97
C HIS A 155 -2.91 -13.20 23.34
N VAL A 156 -3.68 -12.40 24.11
CA VAL A 156 -4.82 -11.61 23.60
C VAL A 156 -4.41 -10.61 22.52
N ARG A 157 -3.15 -10.12 22.54
CA ARG A 157 -2.58 -9.20 21.54
C ARG A 157 -1.95 -9.91 20.34
N ASN A 158 -2.10 -11.23 20.24
CA ASN A 158 -1.42 -12.08 19.26
C ASN A 158 0.12 -11.98 19.33
N TYR A 159 0.67 -11.76 20.53
CA TYR A 159 2.12 -11.83 20.77
C TYR A 159 2.53 -13.20 21.26
N ARG A 160 3.66 -13.69 20.74
CA ARG A 160 4.24 -14.98 21.15
C ARG A 160 5.33 -14.74 22.18
N LEU A 161 5.10 -15.16 23.43
CA LEU A 161 6.08 -15.05 24.50
C LEU A 161 6.91 -16.34 24.65
N PHE A 162 8.19 -16.26 24.32
CA PHE A 162 9.23 -17.22 24.68
C PHE A 162 9.70 -16.95 26.10
N VAL A 163 10.10 -17.98 26.83
CA VAL A 163 10.58 -17.87 28.21
C VAL A 163 11.87 -18.65 28.30
N ALA A 164 12.91 -18.01 28.81
CA ALA A 164 14.20 -18.61 29.09
C ALA A 164 14.51 -18.46 30.58
N GLN A 165 14.90 -19.55 31.23
CA GLN A 165 15.30 -19.55 32.63
C GLN A 165 16.74 -19.07 32.80
N SER A 166 17.56 -19.24 31.75
CA SER A 166 18.96 -18.79 31.71
C SER A 166 19.26 -17.93 30.48
N GLN A 167 20.36 -17.19 30.54
CA GLN A 167 20.83 -16.39 29.39
C GLN A 167 21.32 -17.26 28.24
N GLU A 168 21.90 -18.43 28.54
CA GLU A 168 22.38 -19.38 27.53
C GLU A 168 21.21 -19.99 26.74
N GLU A 169 20.11 -20.30 27.44
CA GLU A 169 18.86 -20.72 26.83
C GLU A 169 18.23 -19.60 25.98
N ALA A 170 18.30 -18.35 26.47
CA ALA A 170 17.79 -17.18 25.76
C ALA A 170 18.38 -17.10 24.34
N PHE A 171 19.68 -17.30 24.18
CA PHE A 171 20.38 -17.18 22.89
C PHE A 171 19.96 -18.20 21.82
N SER A 172 19.26 -19.27 22.22
CA SER A 172 18.67 -20.23 21.26
C SER A 172 17.40 -19.70 20.57
N PHE A 173 16.81 -18.62 21.08
CA PHE A 173 15.61 -18.02 20.54
C PHE A 173 15.93 -16.85 19.59
N ALA A 174 15.71 -17.07 18.30
CA ALA A 174 15.72 -16.05 17.25
C ALA A 174 14.76 -16.42 16.11
N PRO A 175 14.11 -15.44 15.45
CA PRO A 175 14.13 -13.99 15.70
C PRO A 175 13.22 -13.56 16.87
N ILE A 176 13.62 -12.48 17.58
CA ILE A 176 12.91 -11.87 18.71
C ILE A 176 12.80 -10.34 18.51
N ASP A 177 11.60 -9.81 18.73
CA ASP A 177 11.24 -8.40 18.51
C ASP A 177 11.35 -7.54 19.78
N LEU A 178 11.26 -8.14 20.98
CA LEU A 178 11.46 -7.45 22.27
C LEU A 178 11.81 -8.44 23.39
N ILE A 179 12.64 -8.00 24.33
CA ILE A 179 13.11 -8.82 25.47
C ILE A 179 12.63 -8.18 26.78
N LEU A 180 12.05 -8.98 27.67
CA LEU A 180 11.74 -8.67 29.06
C LEU A 180 12.78 -9.36 29.94
N LEU A 181 13.71 -8.61 30.51
CA LEU A 181 14.79 -9.11 31.36
C LEU A 181 14.47 -8.88 32.84
N GLU A 182 14.32 -9.97 33.56
CA GLU A 182 14.06 -9.96 34.99
C GLU A 182 15.37 -9.80 35.79
N LEU A 183 15.42 -8.81 36.69
CA LEU A 183 16.55 -8.53 37.56
C LEU A 183 16.07 -8.45 39.02
N ASP A 184 16.45 -9.43 39.84
CA ASP A 184 16.01 -9.55 41.24
C ASP A 184 16.93 -8.86 42.26
N VAL A 185 18.22 -8.70 41.95
CA VAL A 185 19.20 -8.06 42.84
C VAL A 185 19.97 -6.98 42.07
N TYR A 186 20.08 -5.81 42.69
CA TYR A 186 20.66 -4.61 42.10
C TYR A 186 22.17 -4.51 42.40
N ASP A 187 22.96 -5.28 41.66
CA ASP A 187 24.41 -5.33 41.81
C ASP A 187 25.16 -5.20 40.47
N THR A 188 26.48 -5.29 40.52
CA THR A 188 27.35 -5.32 39.33
C THR A 188 27.07 -6.51 38.41
N ALA A 189 26.53 -7.62 38.93
CA ALA A 189 26.19 -8.79 38.12
C ALA A 189 24.96 -8.54 37.24
N SER A 190 23.99 -7.76 37.73
CA SER A 190 22.80 -7.35 36.95
C SER A 190 23.14 -6.47 35.73
N VAL A 191 24.12 -5.57 35.87
CA VAL A 191 24.61 -4.76 34.74
C VAL A 191 25.33 -5.63 33.72
N GLU A 192 26.11 -6.61 34.18
CA GLU A 192 26.83 -7.53 33.30
C GLU A 192 25.85 -8.47 32.54
N ARG A 193 24.79 -8.93 33.20
CA ARG A 193 23.70 -9.69 32.58
C ARG A 193 23.02 -8.91 31.45
N LEU A 194 22.73 -7.62 31.64
CA LEU A 194 22.19 -6.77 30.58
C LEU A 194 23.17 -6.64 29.39
N ARG A 195 24.47 -6.47 29.65
CA ARG A 195 25.48 -6.38 28.58
C ARG A 195 25.54 -7.65 27.73
N GLN A 196 25.50 -8.81 28.37
CA GLN A 196 25.54 -10.11 27.69
C GLN A 196 24.32 -10.29 26.78
N VAL A 197 23.12 -10.01 27.29
CA VAL A 197 21.89 -10.07 26.48
C VAL A 197 21.94 -9.04 25.34
N ARG A 198 22.40 -7.81 25.61
CA ARG A 198 22.55 -6.75 24.60
C ARG A 198 23.54 -7.14 23.50
N ALA A 199 24.63 -7.85 23.83
CA ALA A 199 25.60 -8.33 22.85
C ALA A 199 25.05 -9.44 21.96
N ALA A 200 24.25 -10.37 22.51
CA ALA A 200 23.64 -11.44 21.75
C ALA A 200 22.54 -10.95 20.78
N TYR A 201 21.84 -9.87 21.14
CA TYR A 201 20.77 -9.26 20.33
C TYR A 201 21.16 -7.87 19.79
N ALA A 202 22.36 -7.79 19.21
CA ALA A 202 22.91 -6.55 18.68
C ALA A 202 22.34 -6.20 17.28
N GLU A 203 22.03 -7.20 16.45
CA GLU A 203 21.49 -7.01 15.09
C GLU A 203 20.30 -7.93 14.79
N PRO A 204 19.09 -7.38 14.57
CA PRO A 204 18.71 -5.98 14.77
C PRO A 204 18.80 -5.58 16.26
N GLN A 205 18.88 -4.28 16.56
CA GLN A 205 18.98 -3.77 17.93
C GLN A 205 17.65 -3.96 18.67
N THR A 206 17.43 -5.17 19.22
CA THR A 206 16.17 -5.56 19.88
C THR A 206 15.95 -4.77 21.17
N PRO A 207 14.79 -4.15 21.43
CA PRO A 207 14.52 -3.46 22.67
C PRO A 207 14.55 -4.41 23.88
N ILE A 208 15.16 -3.97 24.99
CA ILE A 208 15.26 -4.71 26.26
C ILE A 208 14.58 -3.92 27.37
N PHE A 209 13.51 -4.48 27.91
CA PHE A 209 12.74 -3.96 29.03
C PHE A 209 13.20 -4.65 30.31
N ILE A 210 13.42 -3.90 31.38
CA ILE A 210 13.83 -4.44 32.67
C ILE A 210 12.61 -4.62 33.57
N VAL A 211 12.45 -5.81 34.15
CA VAL A 211 11.42 -6.13 35.14
C VAL A 211 12.08 -6.39 36.49
N THR A 212 11.64 -5.71 37.55
CA THR A 212 12.40 -5.70 38.82
C THR A 212 11.55 -5.37 40.05
N GLN A 213 12.09 -5.52 41.26
CA GLN A 213 11.32 -5.41 42.53
C GLN A 213 11.37 -4.02 43.20
N ALA A 214 12.43 -3.21 43.04
CA ALA A 214 12.58 -1.95 43.80
C ALA A 214 13.59 -0.94 43.20
N TYR A 215 13.23 0.33 42.98
CA TYR A 215 14.16 1.28 42.34
C TYR A 215 15.36 1.72 43.21
N ASP A 216 16.59 1.63 42.66
CA ASP A 216 17.76 2.43 43.08
C ASP A 216 18.19 3.39 41.96
N SER A 217 18.27 4.68 42.27
CA SER A 217 18.60 5.76 41.32
C SER A 217 20.02 5.63 40.75
N ALA A 218 21.00 5.14 41.52
CA ALA A 218 22.38 5.05 41.05
C ALA A 218 22.54 3.95 40.00
N LEU A 219 21.82 2.84 40.18
CA LEU A 219 21.90 1.69 39.31
C LEU A 219 20.97 1.77 38.10
N LEU A 220 19.83 2.46 38.20
CA LEU A 220 18.98 2.78 37.05
C LEU A 220 19.77 3.54 35.97
N HIS A 221 20.60 4.48 36.39
CA HIS A 221 21.51 5.20 35.50
C HIS A 221 22.50 4.25 34.80
N ALA A 222 23.08 3.29 35.53
CA ALA A 222 23.97 2.29 34.95
C ALA A 222 23.25 1.37 33.94
N LEU A 223 22.02 0.92 34.23
CA LEU A 223 21.26 0.06 33.31
C LEU A 223 20.86 0.79 32.02
N ILE A 224 20.47 2.06 32.10
CA ILE A 224 20.19 2.89 30.91
C ILE A 224 21.44 3.03 30.04
N GLN A 225 22.60 3.33 30.65
CA GLN A 225 23.87 3.46 29.91
C GLN A 225 24.30 2.16 29.22
N ASN A 226 23.87 1.01 29.73
CA ASN A 226 24.16 -0.30 29.14
C ASN A 226 23.03 -0.82 28.23
N GLY A 227 22.07 0.05 27.87
CA GLY A 227 21.11 -0.21 26.81
C GLY A 227 19.76 -0.75 27.26
N ALA A 228 19.34 -0.57 28.51
CA ALA A 228 17.95 -0.80 28.90
C ALA A 228 17.02 0.27 28.27
N ASN A 229 15.87 -0.17 27.73
CA ASN A 229 14.95 0.69 26.98
C ASN A 229 13.74 1.16 27.79
N GLU A 230 13.27 0.36 28.74
CA GLU A 230 12.12 0.67 29.61
C GLU A 230 12.23 -0.14 30.91
N PHE A 231 11.55 0.30 31.97
CA PHE A 231 11.61 -0.33 33.30
C PHE A 231 10.23 -0.55 33.90
N PHE A 232 10.02 -1.71 34.50
CA PHE A 232 8.80 -2.05 35.21
C PHE A 232 9.11 -2.57 36.61
N VAL A 233 8.37 -2.07 37.60
CA VAL A 233 8.42 -2.60 38.96
C VAL A 233 7.27 -3.57 39.21
N LYS A 234 7.61 -4.69 39.86
CA LYS A 234 6.66 -5.71 40.30
C LYS A 234 5.85 -5.18 41.51
N PRO A 235 4.55 -5.51 41.63
CA PRO A 235 3.77 -6.34 40.73
C PRO A 235 3.44 -5.62 39.41
N LEU A 236 3.57 -6.33 38.29
CA LEU A 236 3.31 -5.77 36.96
C LEU A 236 1.81 -5.52 36.79
N LEU A 237 1.46 -4.28 36.43
CA LEU A 237 0.12 -3.96 35.94
C LEU A 237 0.03 -4.36 34.47
N GLY A 238 -0.77 -5.39 34.20
CA GLY A 238 -0.85 -6.04 32.90
C GLY A 238 -1.19 -5.14 31.71
N GLU A 239 -2.12 -4.20 31.93
CA GLU A 239 -2.54 -3.22 30.91
C GLU A 239 -1.39 -2.28 30.54
N MET A 240 -0.69 -1.74 31.54
CA MET A 240 0.44 -0.84 31.33
C MET A 240 1.60 -1.52 30.59
N LEU A 241 1.88 -2.79 30.90
CA LEU A 241 2.91 -3.55 30.20
C LEU A 241 2.55 -3.73 28.72
N GLY A 242 1.29 -4.10 28.44
CA GLY A 242 0.78 -4.25 27.07
C GLY A 242 0.91 -2.95 26.26
N GLU A 243 0.41 -1.84 26.80
CA GLU A 243 0.48 -0.52 26.13
C GLU A 243 1.92 -0.07 25.84
N ARG A 244 2.84 -0.33 26.77
CA ARG A 244 4.26 0.04 26.61
C ARG A 244 4.97 -0.80 25.56
N ILE A 245 4.65 -2.10 25.49
CA ILE A 245 5.13 -2.99 24.44
C ILE A 245 4.58 -2.53 23.08
N ASP A 246 3.28 -2.25 23.00
CA ASP A 246 2.61 -1.76 21.79
C ASP A 246 3.27 -0.47 21.28
N PHE A 247 3.49 0.50 22.17
CA PHE A 247 4.16 1.77 21.85
C PHE A 247 5.59 1.57 21.30
N TRP A 248 6.38 0.71 21.93
CA TRP A 248 7.78 0.51 21.53
C TRP A 248 7.92 -0.24 20.20
N LEU A 249 7.10 -1.26 19.98
CA LEU A 249 7.07 -2.00 18.72
C LEU A 249 6.64 -1.07 17.57
N GLU A 250 5.63 -0.24 17.78
CA GLU A 250 5.18 0.73 16.78
C GLU A 250 6.24 1.79 16.49
N ARG A 251 6.90 2.31 17.54
CA ARG A 251 8.02 3.24 17.37
C ARG A 251 9.16 2.64 16.56
N GLN A 252 9.53 1.38 16.79
CA GLN A 252 10.57 0.71 16.01
C GLN A 252 10.17 0.53 14.54
N ARG A 253 8.90 0.21 14.27
CA ARG A 253 8.38 0.13 12.90
C ARG A 253 8.48 1.48 12.19
N ILE A 254 8.01 2.55 12.83
CA ILE A 254 8.07 3.91 12.27
C ILE A 254 9.52 4.34 12.00
N GLN A 255 10.43 4.10 12.94
CA GLN A 255 11.86 4.42 12.75
C GLN A 255 12.48 3.62 11.60
N SER A 256 12.17 2.34 11.50
CA SER A 256 12.67 1.46 10.43
C SER A 256 12.14 1.90 9.06
N ALA A 257 10.85 2.26 8.99
CA ALA A 257 10.23 2.80 7.79
C ALA A 257 10.88 4.12 7.36
N GLN A 258 11.10 5.05 8.30
CA GLN A 258 11.74 6.34 8.02
C GLN A 258 13.20 6.17 7.54
N GLN A 259 13.95 5.24 8.12
CA GLN A 259 15.31 4.92 7.66
C GLN A 259 15.30 4.32 6.25
N ARG A 260 14.34 3.45 5.95
CA ARG A 260 14.17 2.85 4.61
C ARG A 260 13.81 3.91 3.58
N GLU A 261 12.88 4.81 3.90
CA GLU A 261 12.50 5.94 3.05
C GLU A 261 13.70 6.87 2.81
N GLY A 262 14.46 7.19 3.86
CA GLY A 262 15.69 7.98 3.75
C GLY A 262 16.73 7.35 2.83
N ARG A 263 16.94 6.02 2.91
CA ARG A 263 17.85 5.32 1.99
C ARG A 263 17.34 5.37 0.55
N LEU A 264 16.06 5.11 0.33
CA LEU A 264 15.46 5.11 -1.00
C LEU A 264 15.56 6.50 -1.65
N LEU A 265 15.27 7.57 -0.90
CA LEU A 265 15.45 8.95 -1.36
C LEU A 265 16.91 9.26 -1.71
N GLN A 266 17.85 8.74 -0.93
CA GLN A 266 19.28 8.88 -1.20
C GLN A 266 19.70 8.12 -2.47
N GLU A 267 19.16 6.93 -2.71
CA GLU A 267 19.38 6.17 -3.94
C GLU A 267 18.82 6.89 -5.16
N TYR A 268 17.58 7.40 -5.09
CA TYR A 268 17.00 8.23 -6.15
C TYR A 268 17.85 9.47 -6.44
N LYS A 269 18.27 10.19 -5.38
CA LYS A 269 19.17 11.33 -5.52
C LYS A 269 20.45 10.93 -6.24
N ASN A 270 21.08 9.83 -5.86
CA ASN A 270 22.32 9.36 -6.48
C ASN A 270 22.14 9.02 -7.97
N VAL A 271 20.99 8.44 -8.36
CA VAL A 271 20.69 8.14 -9.77
C VAL A 271 20.51 9.43 -10.57
N ILE A 272 19.77 10.40 -10.04
CA ILE A 272 19.59 11.71 -10.69
C ILE A 272 20.92 12.44 -10.79
N ASP A 273 21.71 12.46 -9.70
CA ASP A 273 23.00 13.15 -9.65
C ASP A 273 24.00 12.57 -10.66
N LYS A 274 23.91 11.27 -10.99
CA LYS A 274 24.77 10.61 -11.99
C LYS A 274 24.29 10.79 -13.42
N SER A 275 23.00 11.00 -13.65
CA SER A 275 22.40 10.99 -15.00
C SER A 275 22.07 12.39 -15.54
N MET A 276 21.94 13.39 -14.68
CA MET A 276 21.48 14.74 -15.03
C MET A 276 22.42 15.81 -14.50
N ILE A 277 22.38 17.00 -15.08
CA ILE A 277 23.11 18.17 -14.55
C ILE A 277 22.21 18.86 -13.52
N VAL A 278 22.64 18.87 -12.25
CA VAL A 278 21.85 19.39 -11.14
C VAL A 278 22.56 20.55 -10.47
N SER A 279 21.81 21.62 -10.19
CA SER A 279 22.27 22.69 -9.33
C SER A 279 21.14 23.22 -8.46
N LYS A 280 21.49 23.71 -7.28
CA LYS A 280 20.60 24.46 -6.42
C LYS A 280 21.11 25.87 -6.24
N THR A 281 20.20 26.84 -6.17
CA THR A 281 20.52 28.22 -5.86
C THR A 281 19.60 28.78 -4.79
N ASP A 282 20.07 29.79 -4.09
CA ASP A 282 19.21 30.65 -3.29
C ASP A 282 18.23 31.45 -4.18
N PRO A 283 17.26 32.19 -3.59
CA PRO A 283 16.32 33.03 -4.35
C PRO A 283 16.97 34.16 -5.15
N HIS A 284 18.25 34.47 -4.90
CA HIS A 284 19.02 35.49 -5.63
C HIS A 284 19.86 34.89 -6.78
N GLY A 285 19.85 33.56 -6.94
CA GLY A 285 20.58 32.85 -7.97
C GLY A 285 22.05 32.58 -7.63
N ILE A 286 22.41 32.60 -6.34
CA ILE A 286 23.71 32.16 -5.83
C ILE A 286 23.68 30.64 -5.67
N ILE A 287 24.64 29.95 -6.24
CA ILE A 287 24.73 28.50 -6.24
C ILE A 287 25.05 27.99 -4.82
N THR A 288 24.17 27.15 -4.29
CA THR A 288 24.31 26.51 -2.97
C THR A 288 24.77 25.05 -3.09
N TYR A 289 24.48 24.41 -4.23
CA TYR A 289 24.88 23.03 -4.50
C TYR A 289 25.02 22.78 -6.00
N VAL A 290 25.96 21.92 -6.37
CA VAL A 290 26.15 21.37 -7.72
C VAL A 290 26.51 19.89 -7.60
N ASN A 291 26.10 19.10 -8.58
CA ASN A 291 26.52 17.71 -8.69
C ASN A 291 27.77 17.56 -9.58
N GLU A 292 28.31 16.34 -9.61
CA GLU A 292 29.52 15.99 -10.40
C GLU A 292 29.32 16.26 -11.89
N GLN A 293 28.15 15.91 -12.45
CA GLN A 293 27.84 16.17 -13.86
C GLN A 293 27.88 17.65 -14.24
N PHE A 294 27.49 18.55 -13.33
CA PHE A 294 27.64 19.99 -13.58
C PHE A 294 29.12 20.41 -13.57
N CYS A 295 29.94 19.86 -12.68
CA CYS A 295 31.37 20.12 -12.68
C CYS A 295 32.01 19.65 -13.99
N ASP A 296 31.70 18.43 -14.42
CA ASP A 296 32.26 17.81 -15.63
C ASP A 296 31.91 18.58 -16.89
N ILE A 297 30.63 18.92 -17.10
CA ILE A 297 30.22 19.63 -18.31
C ILE A 297 30.73 21.08 -18.34
N SER A 298 30.78 21.76 -17.18
CA SER A 298 31.16 23.17 -17.11
C SER A 298 32.67 23.37 -17.04
N GLY A 299 33.43 22.36 -16.63
CA GLY A 299 34.87 22.42 -16.39
C GLY A 299 35.27 23.20 -15.13
N TYR A 300 34.31 23.58 -14.28
CA TYR A 300 34.57 24.21 -12.97
C TYR A 300 34.52 23.17 -11.86
N ARG A 301 35.33 23.37 -10.82
CA ARG A 301 35.23 22.57 -9.59
C ARG A 301 34.07 23.06 -8.72
N ALA A 302 33.51 22.18 -7.89
CA ALA A 302 32.36 22.50 -7.04
C ALA A 302 32.63 23.69 -6.10
N ASP A 303 33.84 23.80 -5.54
CA ASP A 303 34.28 24.92 -4.70
C ASP A 303 34.44 26.25 -5.45
N GLU A 304 34.59 26.22 -6.78
CA GLU A 304 34.60 27.42 -7.62
C GLU A 304 33.17 27.89 -7.98
N LEU A 305 32.21 26.97 -8.00
CA LEU A 305 30.80 27.23 -8.34
C LEU A 305 29.98 27.64 -7.11
N ILE A 306 30.14 26.95 -5.99
CA ILE A 306 29.38 27.19 -4.76
C ILE A 306 29.70 28.59 -4.22
N GLY A 307 28.65 29.34 -3.87
CA GLY A 307 28.74 30.73 -3.42
C GLY A 307 28.88 31.76 -4.54
N ARG A 308 28.90 31.33 -5.82
CA ARG A 308 28.90 32.24 -6.98
C ARG A 308 27.52 32.35 -7.60
N SER A 309 27.27 33.47 -8.27
CA SER A 309 26.06 33.63 -9.08
C SER A 309 26.08 32.66 -10.26
N HIS A 310 24.94 32.06 -10.57
CA HIS A 310 24.75 31.20 -11.74
C HIS A 310 25.05 31.92 -13.08
N ARG A 311 25.25 33.25 -13.06
CA ARG A 311 25.76 34.02 -14.20
C ARG A 311 27.14 33.55 -14.70
N ILE A 312 27.94 32.89 -13.86
CA ILE A 312 29.31 32.44 -14.20
C ILE A 312 29.38 31.57 -15.46
N VAL A 313 28.36 30.73 -15.69
CA VAL A 313 28.27 29.84 -16.87
C VAL A 313 27.45 30.41 -18.02
N ARG A 314 26.94 31.65 -17.95
CA ARG A 314 26.10 32.21 -19.03
C ARG A 314 26.93 32.54 -20.27
N HIS A 315 26.44 32.13 -21.44
CA HIS A 315 27.01 32.53 -22.72
C HIS A 315 26.49 33.93 -23.15
N PRO A 316 27.32 34.82 -23.73
CA PRO A 316 26.91 36.18 -24.12
C PRO A 316 25.86 36.18 -25.23
N ASP A 317 25.91 35.22 -26.15
CA ASP A 317 24.92 35.04 -27.22
C ASP A 317 23.51 34.72 -26.73
N THR A 318 23.33 34.34 -25.46
CA THR A 318 21.98 34.06 -24.94
C THR A 318 21.30 35.39 -24.62
N PRO A 319 20.17 35.72 -25.27
CA PRO A 319 19.50 37.00 -25.07
C PRO A 319 19.10 37.23 -23.61
N GLU A 320 19.24 38.46 -23.13
CA GLU A 320 18.91 38.79 -21.74
C GLU A 320 17.41 38.60 -21.43
N SER A 321 16.56 38.73 -22.46
CA SER A 321 15.11 38.46 -22.38
C SER A 321 14.79 37.03 -21.92
N VAL A 322 15.61 36.03 -22.28
CA VAL A 322 15.42 34.63 -21.86
C VAL A 322 15.58 34.51 -20.34
N PHE A 323 16.56 35.20 -19.76
CA PHE A 323 16.77 35.18 -18.32
C PHE A 323 15.74 36.04 -17.56
N GLN A 324 15.24 37.12 -18.17
CA GLN A 324 14.13 37.89 -17.61
C GLN A 324 12.85 37.05 -17.53
N ASP A 325 12.53 36.32 -18.61
CA ASP A 325 11.42 35.38 -18.65
C ASP A 325 11.56 34.26 -17.62
N LEU A 326 12.76 33.68 -17.52
CA LEU A 326 13.12 32.69 -16.50
C LEU A 326 12.82 33.19 -15.10
N TRP A 327 13.39 34.33 -14.70
CA TRP A 327 13.22 34.89 -13.36
C TRP A 327 11.77 35.27 -13.09
N LYS A 328 11.07 35.87 -14.06
CA LYS A 328 9.65 36.18 -13.93
C LYS A 328 8.81 34.91 -13.69
N THR A 329 9.12 33.83 -14.40
CA THR A 329 8.40 32.56 -14.29
C THR A 329 8.61 31.92 -12.92
N ILE A 330 9.87 31.77 -12.47
CA ILE A 330 10.15 31.12 -11.18
C ILE A 330 9.69 31.96 -9.99
N LEU A 331 9.79 33.30 -10.06
CA LEU A 331 9.29 34.19 -9.00
C LEU A 331 7.76 34.16 -8.88
N SER A 332 7.06 33.80 -9.96
CA SER A 332 5.61 33.55 -9.92
C SER A 332 5.22 32.18 -9.35
N GLY A 333 6.19 31.36 -8.94
CA GLY A 333 6.00 29.99 -8.44
C GLY A 333 5.82 28.94 -9.53
N ASN A 334 5.99 29.32 -10.80
CA ASN A 334 5.84 28.43 -11.95
C ASN A 334 7.18 27.80 -12.35
N ILE A 335 7.11 26.62 -12.98
CA ILE A 335 8.29 25.92 -13.49
C ILE A 335 8.71 26.56 -14.81
N TRP A 336 9.97 26.97 -14.91
CA TRP A 336 10.52 27.45 -16.17
C TRP A 336 11.12 26.29 -16.98
N LYS A 337 10.88 26.30 -18.30
CA LYS A 337 11.40 25.30 -19.23
C LYS A 337 11.97 25.99 -20.46
N GLY A 338 13.19 25.63 -20.85
CA GLY A 338 13.79 26.14 -22.08
C GLY A 338 15.16 25.57 -22.39
N VAL A 339 15.70 25.96 -23.54
CA VAL A 339 17.07 25.65 -23.94
C VAL A 339 17.97 26.85 -23.66
N LEU A 340 19.08 26.63 -22.97
CA LEU A 340 20.06 27.65 -22.60
C LEU A 340 21.41 27.34 -23.22
N LYS A 341 22.06 28.35 -23.79
CA LYS A 341 23.46 28.29 -24.21
C LYS A 341 24.34 28.82 -23.06
N ASN A 342 25.25 27.98 -22.61
CA ASN A 342 26.18 28.24 -21.53
C ASN A 342 27.62 28.19 -22.05
N ARG A 343 28.56 28.64 -21.21
CA ARG A 343 30.00 28.69 -21.50
C ARG A 343 30.76 27.95 -20.41
N LYS A 344 31.66 27.06 -20.84
CA LYS A 344 32.59 26.32 -19.98
C LYS A 344 33.72 27.22 -19.47
N LYS A 345 34.51 26.72 -18.52
CA LYS A 345 35.70 27.41 -18.00
C LYS A 345 36.75 27.70 -19.07
N ASP A 346 36.91 26.81 -20.05
CA ASP A 346 37.84 26.97 -21.19
C ASP A 346 37.34 27.95 -22.27
N GLY A 347 36.12 28.49 -22.11
CA GLY A 347 35.50 29.41 -23.05
C GLY A 347 34.62 28.76 -24.13
N SER A 348 34.62 27.42 -24.26
CA SER A 348 33.76 26.72 -25.20
C SER A 348 32.28 26.76 -24.78
N ALA A 349 31.37 26.64 -25.75
CA ALA A 349 29.93 26.69 -25.50
C ALA A 349 29.34 25.30 -25.31
N TYR A 350 28.30 25.20 -24.49
CA TYR A 350 27.49 24.01 -24.31
C TYR A 350 26.01 24.39 -24.19
N TRP A 351 25.10 23.52 -24.60
CA TRP A 351 23.67 23.76 -24.58
C TRP A 351 23.00 22.80 -23.64
N VAL A 352 22.04 23.31 -22.88
CA VAL A 352 21.28 22.51 -21.92
C VAL A 352 19.80 22.76 -22.10
N HIS A 353 19.00 21.69 -22.10
CA HIS A 353 17.57 21.79 -21.93
C HIS A 353 17.27 21.73 -20.43
N ALA A 354 16.76 22.82 -19.87
CA ALA A 354 16.67 23.04 -18.44
C ALA A 354 15.21 23.13 -17.97
N PHE A 355 14.96 22.51 -16.83
CA PHE A 355 13.76 22.67 -16.01
C PHE A 355 14.18 23.31 -14.68
N ILE A 356 13.56 24.43 -14.33
CA ILE A 356 13.93 25.21 -13.15
C ILE A 356 12.71 25.34 -12.26
N TYR A 357 12.82 24.76 -11.06
CA TYR A 357 11.77 24.59 -10.08
C TYR A 357 12.00 25.52 -8.89
N PRO A 358 11.06 26.43 -8.58
CA PRO A 358 11.06 27.11 -7.30
C PRO A 358 10.55 26.17 -6.20
N ILE A 359 11.33 26.00 -5.14
CA ILE A 359 10.92 25.31 -3.91
C ILE A 359 10.36 26.37 -2.97
N ILE A 360 9.08 26.20 -2.62
CA ILE A 360 8.31 27.21 -1.90
C ILE A 360 8.04 26.69 -0.49
N THR A 361 8.31 27.51 0.52
CA THR A 361 7.99 27.23 1.92
C THR A 361 6.48 27.19 2.15
N ARG A 362 6.04 26.68 3.32
CA ARG A 362 4.64 26.73 3.76
C ARG A 362 4.08 28.16 3.84
N GLN A 363 4.93 29.18 3.92
CA GLN A 363 4.56 30.60 3.96
C GLN A 363 4.45 31.23 2.56
N GLY A 364 4.64 30.46 1.49
CA GLY A 364 4.52 30.94 0.10
C GLY A 364 5.76 31.67 -0.43
N GLN A 365 6.86 31.70 0.33
CA GLN A 365 8.13 32.29 -0.10
C GLN A 365 9.03 31.24 -0.74
N ILE A 366 9.79 31.63 -1.77
CA ILE A 366 10.78 30.76 -2.42
C ILE A 366 11.96 30.58 -1.44
N ASP A 367 12.19 29.34 -1.06
CA ASP A 367 13.29 28.90 -0.18
C ASP A 367 14.55 28.64 -1.00
N GLU A 368 14.39 27.88 -2.08
CA GLU A 368 15.47 27.40 -2.93
C GLU A 368 14.98 27.28 -4.36
N VAL A 369 15.90 27.34 -5.33
CA VAL A 369 15.60 27.07 -6.75
C VAL A 369 16.44 25.89 -7.19
N ILE A 370 15.78 24.83 -7.64
CA ILE A 370 16.42 23.62 -8.15
C ILE A 370 16.35 23.64 -9.67
N ALA A 371 17.49 23.42 -10.32
CA ALA A 371 17.55 23.32 -11.76
C ALA A 371 18.11 21.96 -12.18
N ILE A 372 17.34 21.26 -13.00
CA ILE A 372 17.67 19.96 -13.58
C ILE A 372 17.82 20.18 -15.08
N ARG A 373 18.92 19.69 -15.65
CA ARG A 373 19.23 19.95 -17.06
C ARG A 373 19.82 18.73 -17.75
N ASN A 374 19.49 18.63 -19.03
CA ASN A 374 20.06 17.63 -19.91
C ASN A 374 21.01 18.33 -20.87
N ASP A 375 22.21 17.75 -21.05
CA ASP A 375 23.10 18.20 -22.10
C ASP A 375 22.46 17.93 -23.47
N VAL A 376 22.30 18.98 -24.27
CA VAL A 376 21.82 18.91 -25.64
C VAL A 376 22.83 19.55 -26.60
N THR A 377 24.08 19.73 -26.18
CA THR A 377 25.17 20.36 -26.93
C THR A 377 25.35 19.70 -28.28
N GLN A 378 25.49 18.38 -28.31
CA GLN A 378 25.67 17.63 -29.55
C GLN A 378 24.46 17.80 -30.47
N LEU A 379 23.24 17.61 -29.95
CA LEU A 379 22.00 17.85 -30.70
C LEU A 379 21.93 19.27 -31.30
N HIS A 380 22.40 20.28 -30.57
CA HIS A 380 22.35 21.67 -31.01
C HIS A 380 23.43 22.01 -32.04
N LEU A 381 24.67 21.54 -31.83
CA LEU A 381 25.79 21.76 -32.75
C LEU A 381 25.52 21.15 -34.10
N VAL A 382 25.01 19.93 -34.15
CA VAL A 382 24.76 19.30 -35.43
C VAL A 382 23.53 19.94 -36.12
N LYS A 383 22.60 20.57 -35.38
CA LYS A 383 21.44 21.31 -35.95
C LYS A 383 21.91 22.56 -36.66
N GLU A 384 22.81 23.31 -36.05
CA GLU A 384 23.46 24.46 -36.70
C GLU A 384 24.36 24.02 -37.85
N SER A 385 25.08 22.91 -37.65
CA SER A 385 25.82 22.11 -38.64
C SER A 385 25.07 21.99 -39.96
N LEU A 386 23.94 21.29 -39.85
CA LEU A 386 23.03 20.96 -40.93
C LEU A 386 22.38 22.20 -41.53
N SER A 387 21.99 23.17 -40.69
CA SER A 387 21.40 24.44 -41.15
C SER A 387 22.38 25.25 -42.00
N ARG A 388 23.68 25.26 -41.64
CA ARG A 388 24.74 25.93 -42.40
C ARG A 388 25.09 25.18 -43.69
N ALA A 389 25.16 23.84 -43.64
CA ALA A 389 25.41 23.01 -44.81
C ALA A 389 24.28 23.13 -45.85
N LEU A 390 23.02 23.23 -45.42
CA LEU A 390 21.87 23.46 -46.29
C LEU A 390 21.85 24.86 -46.93
N GLN A 391 22.66 25.81 -46.44
CA GLN A 391 22.76 27.18 -46.97
C GLN A 391 23.90 27.38 -47.99
N ARG A 392 24.82 26.43 -48.18
CA ARG A 392 25.92 26.50 -49.18
C ARG A 392 25.79 25.38 -50.22
N SER A 393 25.95 25.75 -51.49
CA SER A 393 25.71 24.87 -52.65
C SER A 393 26.83 23.87 -52.91
N ASP A 394 26.43 22.64 -53.28
CA ASP A 394 27.08 21.55 -54.03
C ASP A 394 28.47 20.99 -53.64
N SER A 395 29.35 21.66 -52.87
CA SER A 395 30.69 21.09 -52.57
C SER A 395 30.80 20.21 -51.32
N ASP A 396 29.86 20.28 -50.38
CA ASP A 396 30.03 19.67 -49.05
C ASP A 396 29.02 18.54 -48.76
N LEU A 397 28.59 17.82 -49.81
CA LEU A 397 27.71 16.64 -49.68
C LEU A 397 28.34 15.56 -48.79
N ASP A 398 29.65 15.33 -48.91
CA ASP A 398 30.37 14.36 -48.07
C ASP A 398 30.48 14.84 -46.62
N GLU A 399 30.68 16.13 -46.38
CA GLU A 399 30.76 16.68 -45.02
C GLU A 399 29.38 16.67 -44.35
N ALA A 400 28.31 17.02 -45.09
CA ALA A 400 26.92 16.89 -44.64
C ALA A 400 26.54 15.42 -44.39
N PHE A 401 27.00 14.49 -45.22
CA PHE A 401 26.79 13.05 -45.04
C PHE A 401 27.57 12.51 -43.83
N HIS A 402 28.81 12.96 -43.61
CA HIS A 402 29.64 12.59 -42.48
C HIS A 402 29.10 13.16 -41.15
N LEU A 403 28.60 14.41 -41.14
CA LEU A 403 27.92 15.01 -40.00
C LEU A 403 26.56 14.33 -39.73
N SER A 404 25.81 13.96 -40.78
CA SER A 404 24.58 13.17 -40.66
C SER A 404 24.83 11.84 -39.95
N LYS A 405 25.97 11.19 -40.23
CA LYS A 405 26.37 9.92 -39.59
C LYS A 405 26.78 10.11 -38.12
N GLN A 406 27.37 11.25 -37.76
CA GLN A 406 27.63 11.63 -36.36
C GLN A 406 26.33 11.97 -35.61
N TYR A 407 25.37 12.61 -36.29
CA TYR A 407 24.00 12.84 -35.80
C TYR A 407 23.29 11.53 -35.45
N GLU A 408 23.42 10.53 -36.34
CA GLU A 408 22.91 9.18 -36.15
C GLU A 408 23.47 8.56 -34.87
N THR A 409 24.78 8.73 -34.62
CA THR A 409 25.45 8.14 -33.45
C THR A 409 24.96 8.74 -32.12
N VAL A 410 24.67 10.04 -32.07
CA VAL A 410 24.17 10.72 -30.85
C VAL A 410 22.69 10.42 -30.60
N ILE A 411 21.88 10.34 -31.66
CA ILE A 411 20.47 9.92 -31.56
C ILE A 411 20.39 8.45 -31.12
N ASP A 412 21.36 7.63 -31.55
CA ASP A 412 21.48 6.20 -31.22
C ASP A 412 21.70 5.88 -29.74
N GLU A 413 22.19 6.82 -28.93
CA GLU A 413 22.38 6.57 -27.50
C GLU A 413 21.13 6.86 -26.65
N SER A 414 20.27 7.80 -27.08
CA SER A 414 19.19 8.32 -26.23
C SER A 414 17.78 7.94 -26.68
N ASN A 415 17.50 7.91 -27.99
CA ASN A 415 16.15 7.77 -28.52
C ASN A 415 16.05 6.64 -29.54
N SER A 416 14.93 5.92 -29.51
CA SER A 416 14.59 4.93 -30.53
C SER A 416 14.14 5.66 -31.79
N LEU A 417 14.80 5.38 -32.91
CA LEU A 417 14.55 6.02 -34.20
C LEU A 417 14.12 4.97 -35.23
N THR A 418 13.04 5.26 -35.95
CA THR A 418 12.62 4.46 -37.10
C THR A 418 12.19 5.31 -38.28
N ARG A 419 12.36 4.79 -39.50
CA ARG A 419 11.74 5.30 -40.73
C ARG A 419 10.87 4.23 -41.34
N VAL A 420 9.70 4.63 -41.81
CA VAL A 420 8.75 3.76 -42.51
C VAL A 420 8.33 4.38 -43.84
N ASP A 421 7.98 3.54 -44.81
CA ASP A 421 7.41 3.99 -46.08
C ASP A 421 5.96 4.51 -45.91
N THR A 422 5.32 4.89 -47.03
CA THR A 422 3.94 5.37 -47.04
C THR A 422 2.90 4.32 -46.65
N GLU A 423 3.25 3.04 -46.68
CA GLU A 423 2.41 1.90 -46.27
C GLU A 423 2.69 1.46 -44.81
N GLY A 424 3.73 2.01 -44.17
CA GLY A 424 4.11 1.68 -42.79
C GLY A 424 5.15 0.56 -42.66
N LYS A 425 5.79 0.14 -43.76
CA LYS A 425 6.90 -0.83 -43.72
C LYS A 425 8.18 -0.16 -43.28
N ILE A 426 8.92 -0.83 -42.40
CA ILE A 426 10.14 -0.31 -41.78
C ILE A 426 11.28 -0.31 -42.80
N LEU A 427 11.78 0.89 -43.11
CA LEU A 427 12.93 1.10 -43.98
C LEU A 427 14.24 1.19 -43.20
N PHE A 428 14.17 1.68 -41.96
CA PHE A 428 15.33 1.89 -41.12
C PHE A 428 14.96 1.83 -39.64
N VAL A 429 15.84 1.25 -38.86
CA VAL A 429 15.84 1.29 -37.39
C VAL A 429 17.25 1.52 -36.88
N ASN A 430 17.36 2.17 -35.73
CA ASN A 430 18.63 2.40 -35.09
C ASN A 430 18.97 1.41 -33.98
N LYS A 431 20.18 1.48 -33.42
CA LYS A 431 20.63 0.55 -32.37
C LYS A 431 19.70 0.58 -31.15
N ARG A 432 19.30 1.76 -30.70
CA ARG A 432 18.40 1.92 -29.54
C ARG A 432 17.05 1.27 -29.77
N PHE A 433 16.50 1.34 -30.98
CA PHE A 433 15.28 0.62 -31.33
C PHE A 433 15.44 -0.89 -31.16
N CYS A 434 16.56 -1.47 -31.60
CA CYS A 434 16.82 -2.91 -31.44
C CYS A 434 16.95 -3.31 -29.96
N GLU A 435 17.70 -2.53 -29.17
CA GLU A 435 17.84 -2.74 -27.72
C GLU A 435 16.49 -2.66 -27.00
N LEU A 436 15.66 -1.67 -27.37
CA LEU A 436 14.35 -1.44 -26.77
C LEU A 436 13.34 -2.52 -27.20
N SER A 437 13.25 -2.83 -28.48
CA SER A 437 12.23 -3.74 -29.00
C SER A 437 12.59 -5.22 -28.84
N GLY A 438 13.88 -5.53 -28.66
CA GLY A 438 14.41 -6.89 -28.60
C GLY A 438 14.52 -7.57 -29.97
N TYR A 439 14.18 -6.87 -31.06
CA TYR A 439 14.34 -7.38 -32.42
C TYR A 439 15.71 -7.02 -33.00
N ALA A 440 16.29 -7.93 -33.78
CA ALA A 440 17.46 -7.60 -34.59
C ALA A 440 17.03 -6.76 -35.81
N LYS A 441 17.94 -5.92 -36.31
CA LYS A 441 17.66 -5.02 -37.43
C LYS A 441 17.16 -5.80 -38.65
N GLU A 442 17.81 -6.90 -38.98
CA GLU A 442 17.52 -7.76 -40.14
C GLU A 442 16.14 -8.40 -40.06
N GLU A 443 15.57 -8.55 -38.86
CA GLU A 443 14.25 -9.16 -38.65
C GLU A 443 13.10 -8.18 -38.89
N VAL A 444 13.36 -6.88 -38.80
CA VAL A 444 12.32 -5.83 -38.80
C VAL A 444 12.29 -5.00 -40.06
N ILE A 445 13.39 -4.95 -40.82
CA ILE A 445 13.39 -4.28 -42.13
C ILE A 445 12.35 -4.94 -43.05
N GLU A 446 11.62 -4.12 -43.81
CA GLU A 446 10.49 -4.46 -44.68
C GLU A 446 9.23 -5.01 -43.98
N GLN A 447 9.28 -5.21 -42.66
CA GLN A 447 8.09 -5.58 -41.88
C GLN A 447 7.19 -4.38 -41.60
N SER A 448 5.89 -4.62 -41.44
CA SER A 448 4.96 -3.57 -41.03
C SER A 448 5.19 -3.17 -39.57
N PHE A 449 5.38 -1.87 -39.31
CA PHE A 449 5.50 -1.36 -37.94
C PHE A 449 4.26 -1.65 -37.09
N SER A 450 3.08 -1.80 -37.72
CA SER A 450 1.83 -2.08 -37.01
C SER A 450 1.85 -3.40 -36.22
N ALA A 451 2.69 -4.35 -36.62
CA ALA A 451 2.85 -5.63 -35.92
C ALA A 451 3.51 -5.49 -34.53
N MET A 452 4.11 -4.33 -34.24
CA MET A 452 4.82 -4.05 -32.99
C MET A 452 3.96 -3.28 -31.98
N TYR A 453 2.75 -2.87 -32.35
CA TYR A 453 1.80 -2.33 -31.38
C TYR A 453 1.36 -3.42 -30.41
N ALA A 454 1.00 -3.00 -29.20
CA ALA A 454 0.36 -3.90 -28.26
C ALA A 454 -1.00 -4.36 -28.81
N ASP A 455 -1.39 -5.59 -28.49
CA ASP A 455 -2.62 -6.19 -29.02
C ASP A 455 -3.88 -5.46 -28.47
N ASP A 456 -3.74 -4.76 -27.34
CA ASP A 456 -4.77 -3.98 -26.66
C ASP A 456 -4.67 -2.46 -26.91
N ILE A 457 -3.89 -2.02 -27.91
CA ILE A 457 -3.78 -0.60 -28.23
C ILE A 457 -5.14 -0.03 -28.67
N ASP A 458 -5.49 1.18 -28.23
CA ASP A 458 -6.70 1.86 -28.66
C ASP A 458 -6.65 2.12 -30.19
N PRO A 459 -7.56 1.53 -30.97
CA PRO A 459 -7.60 1.72 -32.43
C PRO A 459 -7.78 3.18 -32.84
N LEU A 460 -8.42 4.01 -32.01
CA LEU A 460 -8.64 5.42 -32.28
C LEU A 460 -7.32 6.20 -32.33
N ILE A 461 -6.39 5.89 -31.44
CA ILE A 461 -5.07 6.55 -31.39
C ILE A 461 -4.29 6.23 -32.67
N VAL A 462 -4.30 4.96 -33.10
CA VAL A 462 -3.61 4.52 -34.32
C VAL A 462 -4.22 5.20 -35.55
N LYS A 463 -5.56 5.29 -35.61
CA LYS A 463 -6.27 5.99 -36.68
C LYS A 463 -5.89 7.48 -36.74
N GLN A 464 -5.96 8.18 -35.61
CA GLN A 464 -5.59 9.60 -35.52
C GLN A 464 -4.13 9.84 -35.92
N LEU A 465 -3.21 8.96 -35.54
CA LEU A 465 -1.82 9.01 -35.95
C LEU A 465 -1.70 9.02 -37.47
N TRP A 466 -2.31 8.04 -38.14
CA TRP A 466 -2.22 7.88 -39.60
C TRP A 466 -2.85 9.05 -40.35
N GLU A 467 -4.06 9.47 -39.95
CA GLU A 467 -4.74 10.63 -40.56
C GLU A 467 -3.90 11.91 -40.42
N THR A 468 -3.28 12.12 -39.26
CA THR A 468 -2.44 13.29 -39.00
C THR A 468 -1.21 13.31 -39.90
N ILE A 469 -0.45 12.21 -39.95
CA ILE A 469 0.81 12.18 -40.71
C ILE A 469 0.58 12.18 -42.22
N GLN A 470 -0.47 11.51 -42.70
CA GLN A 470 -0.82 11.48 -44.13
C GLN A 470 -1.31 12.84 -44.63
N SER A 471 -1.95 13.65 -43.76
CA SER A 471 -2.28 15.05 -44.07
C SER A 471 -1.05 15.98 -44.11
N GLY A 472 0.15 15.46 -43.81
CA GLY A 472 1.40 16.22 -43.83
C GLY A 472 1.70 16.98 -42.53
N HIS A 473 0.98 16.70 -41.44
CA HIS A 473 1.19 17.29 -40.11
C HIS A 473 2.04 16.39 -39.20
N ILE A 474 2.62 16.98 -38.16
CA ILE A 474 3.40 16.25 -37.14
C ILE A 474 2.45 15.66 -36.10
N TRP A 475 2.54 14.35 -35.88
CA TRP A 475 1.82 13.70 -34.81
C TRP A 475 2.69 13.54 -33.56
N ARG A 476 2.09 13.74 -32.38
CA ARG A 476 2.74 13.53 -31.07
C ARG A 476 1.77 12.80 -30.15
N GLY A 477 2.25 11.77 -29.47
CA GLY A 477 1.42 11.02 -28.53
C GLY A 477 2.19 9.93 -27.80
N VAL A 478 1.44 9.16 -27.02
CA VAL A 478 1.93 8.01 -26.28
C VAL A 478 1.37 6.74 -26.94
N LEU A 479 2.22 5.75 -27.16
CA LEU A 479 1.87 4.48 -27.81
C LEU A 479 2.32 3.32 -26.94
N LYS A 480 1.49 2.28 -26.89
CA LYS A 480 1.79 1.01 -26.22
C LYS A 480 2.26 0.00 -27.26
N ASN A 481 3.46 -0.54 -27.07
CA ASN A 481 4.13 -1.43 -27.99
C ASN A 481 4.44 -2.78 -27.33
N LYS A 482 4.75 -3.78 -28.15
CA LYS A 482 5.15 -5.14 -27.74
C LYS A 482 6.58 -5.43 -28.16
N ARG A 483 7.38 -5.99 -27.25
CA ARG A 483 8.75 -6.47 -27.51
C ARG A 483 8.70 -7.87 -28.13
N LYS A 484 9.83 -8.33 -28.66
CA LYS A 484 9.96 -9.68 -29.25
C LYS A 484 9.60 -10.81 -28.28
N ASP A 485 9.90 -10.65 -26.99
CA ASP A 485 9.59 -11.61 -25.93
C ASP A 485 8.11 -11.57 -25.48
N GLY A 486 7.31 -10.67 -26.05
CA GLY A 486 5.90 -10.46 -25.71
C GLY A 486 5.66 -9.43 -24.60
N SER A 487 6.70 -8.93 -23.93
CA SER A 487 6.55 -7.89 -22.90
C SER A 487 6.12 -6.55 -23.50
N LEU A 488 5.36 -5.77 -22.74
CA LEU A 488 4.81 -4.49 -23.20
C LEU A 488 5.68 -3.32 -22.74
N TYR A 489 5.73 -2.27 -23.56
CA TYR A 489 6.46 -1.05 -23.23
C TYR A 489 5.76 0.19 -23.82
N TRP A 490 5.90 1.31 -23.13
CA TRP A 490 5.27 2.57 -23.49
C TRP A 490 6.29 3.52 -24.09
N VAL A 491 5.93 4.14 -25.21
CA VAL A 491 6.78 5.14 -25.86
C VAL A 491 6.04 6.45 -26.06
N LYS A 492 6.71 7.55 -25.72
CA LYS A 492 6.32 8.88 -26.20
C LYS A 492 6.92 9.07 -27.58
N ALA A 493 6.07 9.16 -28.59
CA ALA A 493 6.49 9.22 -29.99
C ALA A 493 6.16 10.58 -30.62
N THR A 494 7.08 11.05 -31.46
CA THR A 494 6.85 12.14 -32.41
C THR A 494 7.08 11.57 -33.81
N VAL A 495 6.06 11.66 -34.68
CA VAL A 495 6.11 11.15 -36.06
C VAL A 495 6.01 12.32 -37.03
N VAL A 496 6.96 12.40 -37.95
CA VAL A 496 7.14 13.51 -38.89
C VAL A 496 7.09 12.99 -40.33
N PRO A 497 6.26 13.56 -41.21
CA PRO A 497 6.27 13.24 -42.63
C PRO A 497 7.46 13.87 -43.34
N ILE A 498 8.19 13.07 -44.11
CA ILE A 498 9.30 13.50 -44.94
C ILE A 498 8.79 13.64 -46.38
N LYS A 499 9.12 14.77 -47.01
CA LYS A 499 8.63 15.16 -48.34
C LYS A 499 9.78 15.27 -49.32
N ASP A 500 9.52 14.93 -50.58
CA ASP A 500 10.44 15.19 -51.68
C ASP A 500 10.47 16.68 -52.09
N LYS A 501 11.28 17.02 -53.10
CA LYS A 501 11.42 18.38 -53.63
C LYS A 501 10.13 18.91 -54.25
N GLN A 502 9.18 18.04 -54.60
CA GLN A 502 7.87 18.37 -55.16
C GLN A 502 6.78 18.47 -54.07
N GLY A 503 7.14 18.26 -52.80
CA GLY A 503 6.24 18.34 -51.65
C GLY A 503 5.41 17.08 -51.42
N LYS A 504 5.65 16.00 -52.16
CA LYS A 504 4.97 14.70 -51.96
C LYS A 504 5.63 13.96 -50.79
N ILE A 505 4.81 13.39 -49.91
CA ILE A 505 5.30 12.58 -48.79
C ILE A 505 5.89 11.28 -49.34
N THR A 506 7.14 10.99 -48.97
CA THR A 506 7.87 9.79 -49.39
C THR A 506 8.04 8.77 -48.27
N GLU A 507 8.15 9.23 -47.03
CA GLU A 507 8.36 8.39 -45.85
C GLU A 507 7.93 9.11 -44.57
N PHE A 508 7.87 8.37 -43.47
CA PHE A 508 7.63 8.91 -42.14
C PHE A 508 8.79 8.55 -41.21
N MET A 509 9.30 9.56 -40.51
CA MET A 509 10.34 9.39 -39.49
C MET A 509 9.72 9.48 -38.11
N SER A 510 10.07 8.56 -37.21
CA SER A 510 9.60 8.60 -35.83
C SER A 510 10.73 8.57 -34.82
N VAL A 511 10.66 9.47 -33.84
CA VAL A 511 11.53 9.50 -32.65
C VAL A 511 10.69 9.08 -31.45
N ARG A 512 11.19 8.11 -30.69
CA ARG A 512 10.46 7.43 -29.63
C ARG A 512 11.31 7.36 -28.37
N ASN A 513 10.73 7.80 -27.26
CA ASN A 513 11.36 7.74 -25.95
C ASN A 513 10.61 6.72 -25.11
N ASP A 514 11.35 5.75 -24.55
CA ASP A 514 10.77 4.82 -23.58
C ASP A 514 10.36 5.59 -22.33
N ILE A 515 9.08 5.48 -21.98
CA ILE A 515 8.50 6.06 -20.77
C ILE A 515 7.90 4.98 -19.88
N SER A 516 8.21 3.70 -20.12
CA SER A 516 7.63 2.56 -19.39
C SER A 516 7.89 2.65 -17.89
N GLU A 517 9.10 3.06 -17.49
CA GLU A 517 9.44 3.24 -16.08
C GLU A 517 8.64 4.40 -15.45
N ILE A 518 8.42 5.48 -16.20
CA ILE A 518 7.61 6.62 -15.74
C ILE A 518 6.15 6.18 -15.56
N ILE A 519 5.60 5.40 -16.49
CA ILE A 519 4.23 4.86 -16.39
C ILE A 519 4.13 3.90 -15.20
N LYS A 520 5.07 2.96 -15.04
CA LYS A 520 5.10 2.03 -13.89
C LYS A 520 5.18 2.77 -12.56
N LEU A 521 6.06 3.76 -12.45
CA LEU A 521 6.19 4.56 -11.23
C LEU A 521 4.90 5.35 -10.96
N HIS A 522 4.25 5.85 -12.00
CA HIS A 522 2.97 6.53 -11.85
C HIS A 522 1.87 5.58 -11.37
N GLU A 523 1.76 4.39 -11.96
CA GLU A 523 0.83 3.33 -11.55
C GLU A 523 1.10 2.86 -10.12
N GLU A 524 2.37 2.72 -9.72
CA GLU A 524 2.76 2.36 -8.35
C GLU A 524 2.38 3.45 -7.35
N ILE A 525 2.58 4.73 -7.71
CA ILE A 525 2.14 5.87 -6.90
C ILE A 525 0.62 5.88 -6.76
N GLU A 526 -0.12 5.67 -7.85
CA GLU A 526 -1.59 5.62 -7.81
C GLU A 526 -2.10 4.44 -6.98
N SER A 527 -1.52 3.25 -7.14
CA SER A 527 -1.81 2.06 -6.33
C SER A 527 -1.52 2.30 -4.85
N THR A 528 -0.38 2.92 -4.53
CA THR A 528 -0.01 3.24 -3.13
C THR A 528 -0.96 4.27 -2.54
N GLN A 529 -1.34 5.30 -3.30
CA GLN A 529 -2.34 6.28 -2.85
C GLN A 529 -3.69 5.63 -2.60
N GLN A 530 -4.11 4.73 -3.51
CA GLN A 530 -5.34 3.96 -3.37
C GLN A 530 -5.32 3.12 -2.09
N GLU A 531 -4.23 2.37 -1.86
CA GLU A 531 -4.04 1.55 -0.66
C GLU A 531 -4.11 2.38 0.63
N ILE A 532 -3.44 3.54 0.66
CA ILE A 532 -3.50 4.46 1.81
C ILE A 532 -4.94 4.95 2.05
N ILE A 533 -5.67 5.32 0.98
CA ILE A 533 -7.05 5.80 1.10
C ILE A 533 -7.96 4.69 1.63
N TYR A 534 -7.82 3.46 1.13
CA TYR A 534 -8.58 2.32 1.64
C TYR A 534 -8.29 2.07 3.11
N HIS A 535 -7.03 2.05 3.53
CA HIS A 535 -6.67 1.86 4.94
C HIS A 535 -7.17 2.99 5.84
N MET A 536 -7.17 4.24 5.37
CA MET A 536 -7.75 5.35 6.11
C MET A 536 -9.26 5.18 6.30
N GLY A 537 -9.97 4.73 5.25
CA GLY A 537 -11.38 4.37 5.34
C GLY A 537 -11.63 3.21 6.31
N GLU A 538 -10.84 2.13 6.22
CA GLU A 538 -10.91 0.98 7.13
C GLU A 538 -10.66 1.37 8.59
N ILE A 539 -9.71 2.29 8.86
CA ILE A 539 -9.45 2.78 10.22
C ILE A 539 -10.66 3.53 10.77
N ALA A 540 -11.29 4.39 9.96
CA ALA A 540 -12.51 5.08 10.37
C ALA A 540 -13.64 4.10 10.70
N GLU A 541 -13.81 3.07 9.86
CA GLU A 541 -14.87 2.07 10.03
C GLU A 541 -14.60 1.03 11.13
N SER A 542 -13.33 0.73 11.42
CA SER A 542 -12.95 -0.15 12.52
C SER A 542 -13.43 0.39 13.88
N ARG A 543 -13.60 1.71 14.00
CA ARG A 543 -14.19 2.33 15.19
C ARG A 543 -15.71 2.20 15.24
N SER A 544 -16.42 1.91 14.14
CA SER A 544 -17.90 1.71 14.11
C SER A 544 -18.32 0.25 14.17
N GLN A 545 -17.40 -0.70 14.40
CA GLN A 545 -17.64 -2.15 14.33
C GLN A 545 -18.12 -2.61 12.93
N GLU A 546 -17.79 -1.85 11.88
CA GLU A 546 -18.05 -2.20 10.48
C GLU A 546 -16.84 -2.94 9.88
N THR A 547 -17.08 -3.75 8.84
CA THR A 547 -16.06 -4.62 8.23
C THR A 547 -15.22 -3.87 7.20
N GLY A 548 -13.96 -4.26 7.02
CA GLY A 548 -13.08 -3.64 6.01
C GLY A 548 -13.54 -3.84 4.56
N ASN A 549 -14.37 -4.85 4.25
CA ASN A 549 -14.87 -5.02 2.88
C ASN A 549 -16.01 -4.04 2.54
N HIS A 550 -16.68 -3.42 3.51
CA HIS A 550 -17.72 -2.42 3.26
C HIS A 550 -17.19 -1.29 2.37
N VAL A 551 -16.07 -0.68 2.74
CA VAL A 551 -15.46 0.43 1.96
C VAL A 551 -15.05 0.00 0.55
N ARG A 552 -14.67 -1.27 0.34
CA ARG A 552 -14.38 -1.83 -0.99
C ARG A 552 -15.65 -1.99 -1.83
N ARG A 553 -16.74 -2.48 -1.24
CA ARG A 553 -18.03 -2.62 -1.92
C ARG A 553 -18.61 -1.27 -2.32
N VAL A 554 -18.60 -0.29 -1.41
CA VAL A 554 -19.06 1.07 -1.68
C VAL A 554 -18.30 1.70 -2.85
N ALA A 555 -16.99 1.48 -2.95
CA ALA A 555 -16.18 1.92 -4.09
C ALA A 555 -16.62 1.28 -5.41
N GLU A 556 -16.80 -0.03 -5.44
CA GLU A 556 -17.19 -0.75 -6.66
C GLU A 556 -18.63 -0.46 -7.09
N TYR A 557 -19.57 -0.33 -6.15
CA TYR A 557 -20.93 0.12 -6.41
C TYR A 557 -20.95 1.53 -7.01
N SER A 558 -20.17 2.44 -6.43
CA SER A 558 -20.08 3.82 -6.90
C SER A 558 -19.50 3.89 -8.31
N ARG A 559 -18.47 3.07 -8.61
CA ARG A 559 -17.88 2.94 -9.95
C ARG A 559 -18.90 2.45 -10.98
N LEU A 560 -19.60 1.37 -10.66
CA LEU A 560 -20.61 0.78 -11.53
C LEU A 560 -21.72 1.79 -11.86
N LEU A 561 -22.25 2.47 -10.83
CA LEU A 561 -23.34 3.42 -11.01
C LEU A 561 -22.89 4.65 -11.80
N ALA A 562 -21.68 5.15 -11.55
CA ALA A 562 -21.07 6.25 -12.31
C ALA A 562 -20.95 5.92 -13.81
N LEU A 563 -20.51 4.71 -14.15
CA LEU A 563 -20.42 4.25 -15.54
C LEU A 563 -21.81 4.12 -16.18
N LYS A 564 -22.80 3.58 -15.47
CA LYS A 564 -24.19 3.48 -15.95
C LYS A 564 -24.84 4.86 -16.14
N TYR A 565 -24.44 5.85 -15.35
CA TYR A 565 -24.84 7.24 -15.52
C TYR A 565 -24.28 7.89 -16.80
N GLY A 566 -23.21 7.32 -17.35
CA GLY A 566 -22.54 7.81 -18.56
C GLY A 566 -21.29 8.65 -18.29
N LEU A 567 -20.74 8.60 -17.08
CA LEU A 567 -19.41 9.16 -16.81
C LEU A 567 -18.33 8.30 -17.49
N ASP A 568 -17.24 8.95 -17.89
CA ASP A 568 -16.09 8.23 -18.43
C ASP A 568 -15.36 7.41 -17.34
N ALA A 569 -14.47 6.51 -17.77
CA ALA A 569 -13.75 5.64 -16.85
C ALA A 569 -12.85 6.40 -15.87
N GLN A 570 -12.31 7.57 -16.23
CA GLN A 570 -11.45 8.34 -15.33
C GLN A 570 -12.26 8.97 -14.21
N GLU A 571 -13.41 9.58 -14.54
CA GLU A 571 -14.33 10.14 -13.56
C GLU A 571 -14.94 9.07 -12.66
N ALA A 572 -15.36 7.93 -13.22
CA ALA A 572 -15.88 6.81 -12.44
C ALA A 572 -14.84 6.25 -11.46
N ASN A 573 -13.59 6.08 -11.90
CA ASN A 573 -12.50 5.62 -11.03
C ASN A 573 -12.21 6.64 -9.91
N LYS A 574 -12.25 7.94 -10.21
CA LYS A 574 -12.07 8.98 -9.19
C LYS A 574 -13.13 8.92 -8.09
N ILE A 575 -14.41 8.68 -8.43
CA ILE A 575 -15.48 8.51 -7.44
C ILE A 575 -15.21 7.26 -6.60
N ALA A 576 -14.86 6.14 -7.24
CA ALA A 576 -14.56 4.88 -6.57
C ALA A 576 -13.37 5.00 -5.60
N MET A 577 -12.31 5.72 -5.98
CA MET A 577 -11.17 5.97 -5.09
C MET A 577 -11.53 6.94 -3.95
N ALA A 578 -12.51 7.82 -4.15
CA ALA A 578 -12.87 8.84 -3.17
C ALA A 578 -13.89 8.36 -2.13
N SER A 579 -14.79 7.44 -2.51
CA SER A 579 -15.90 6.98 -1.67
C SER A 579 -15.51 6.25 -0.38
N PRO A 580 -14.37 5.54 -0.25
CA PRO A 580 -13.96 4.94 1.02
C PRO A 580 -13.81 5.94 2.17
N MET A 581 -13.64 7.23 1.85
CA MET A 581 -13.45 8.31 2.83
C MET A 581 -14.75 8.98 3.26
N HIS A 582 -15.92 8.52 2.81
CA HIS A 582 -17.21 9.18 3.10
C HIS A 582 -17.43 9.37 4.60
N ASP A 583 -17.04 8.39 5.42
CA ASP A 583 -17.24 8.40 6.87
C ASP A 583 -15.95 8.62 7.70
N ILE A 584 -14.88 9.14 7.08
CA ILE A 584 -13.61 9.43 7.78
C ILE A 584 -13.78 10.32 9.03
N GLY A 585 -14.81 11.16 9.04
CA GLY A 585 -15.14 12.03 10.16
C GLY A 585 -15.60 11.30 11.43
N LYS A 586 -15.98 10.02 11.36
CA LYS A 586 -16.33 9.20 12.54
C LYS A 586 -15.17 9.12 13.54
N VAL A 587 -13.92 9.30 13.07
CA VAL A 587 -12.73 9.41 13.92
C VAL A 587 -12.83 10.57 14.93
N GLY A 588 -13.59 11.62 14.63
CA GLY A 588 -13.82 12.74 15.54
C GLY A 588 -15.01 12.55 16.50
N ILE A 589 -15.77 11.45 16.40
CA ILE A 589 -16.95 11.20 17.24
C ILE A 589 -16.54 10.55 18.57
N PRO A 590 -17.10 10.99 19.72
CA PRO A 590 -16.83 10.37 21.02
C PRO A 590 -17.25 8.89 21.08
N ASP A 591 -16.41 8.02 21.67
CA ASP A 591 -16.67 6.58 21.78
C ASP A 591 -17.99 6.26 22.49
N ALA A 592 -18.35 7.04 23.52
CA ALA A 592 -19.61 6.84 24.26
C ALA A 592 -20.86 6.99 23.37
N ILE A 593 -20.76 7.75 22.28
CA ILE A 593 -21.83 7.92 21.29
C ILE A 593 -21.68 6.88 20.19
N LEU A 594 -20.45 6.67 19.69
CA LEU A 594 -20.17 5.74 18.59
C LEU A 594 -20.47 4.27 18.93
N HIS A 595 -20.21 3.84 20.16
CA HIS A 595 -20.40 2.45 20.62
C HIS A 595 -21.64 2.23 21.48
N LYS A 596 -22.57 3.20 21.53
CA LYS A 596 -23.71 3.12 22.44
C LYS A 596 -24.58 1.88 22.13
N PRO A 597 -24.82 0.98 23.11
CA PRO A 597 -25.71 -0.17 22.92
C PRO A 597 -27.17 0.28 23.01
N GLY A 598 -27.71 0.82 21.92
CA GLY A 598 -29.10 1.28 21.84
C GLY A 598 -29.29 2.48 20.90
N LYS A 599 -30.52 3.01 20.82
CA LYS A 599 -30.78 4.22 20.04
C LYS A 599 -30.10 5.44 20.68
N LEU A 600 -29.51 6.28 19.84
CA LEU A 600 -29.00 7.59 20.24
C LEU A 600 -30.16 8.49 20.68
N THR A 601 -29.93 9.32 21.68
CA THR A 601 -30.81 10.43 22.04
C THR A 601 -30.71 11.54 21.00
N ASP A 602 -31.66 12.47 20.97
CA ASP A 602 -31.66 13.57 20.00
C ASP A 602 -30.37 14.41 20.09
N GLU A 603 -29.88 14.69 21.30
CA GLU A 603 -28.62 15.42 21.52
C GLU A 603 -27.40 14.64 21.00
N GLU A 604 -27.33 13.33 21.27
CA GLU A 604 -26.25 12.48 20.77
C GLU A 604 -26.31 12.31 19.25
N TRP A 605 -27.52 12.32 18.67
CA TRP A 605 -27.72 12.30 17.23
C TRP A 605 -27.22 13.59 16.56
N GLU A 606 -27.47 14.76 17.16
CA GLU A 606 -26.88 16.02 16.70
C GLU A 606 -25.35 15.96 16.67
N ILE A 607 -24.73 15.33 17.68
CA ILE A 607 -23.27 15.11 17.70
C ILE A 607 -22.86 14.12 16.61
N MET A 608 -23.56 13.00 16.44
CA MET A 608 -23.25 12.01 15.40
C MET A 608 -23.24 12.62 13.99
N LYS A 609 -24.22 13.48 13.67
CA LYS A 609 -24.29 14.17 12.36
C LYS A 609 -23.08 15.04 12.04
N THR A 610 -22.29 15.44 13.05
CA THR A 610 -21.10 16.29 12.84
C THR A 610 -19.98 15.57 12.08
N HIS A 611 -19.98 14.23 12.01
CA HIS A 611 -18.92 13.48 11.31
C HIS A 611 -18.78 13.92 9.85
N ALA A 612 -19.88 14.24 9.14
CA ALA A 612 -19.84 14.70 7.77
C ALA A 612 -19.00 15.99 7.60
N MET A 613 -19.21 16.96 8.50
CA MET A 613 -18.45 18.22 8.51
C MET A 613 -17.01 18.03 9.02
N LEU A 614 -16.79 17.13 9.97
CA LEU A 614 -15.45 16.79 10.45
C LEU A 614 -14.62 16.14 9.34
N GLY A 615 -15.20 15.20 8.58
CA GLY A 615 -14.56 14.58 7.42
C GLY A 615 -14.24 15.59 6.34
N TYR A 616 -15.19 16.49 6.03
CA TYR A 616 -14.94 17.61 5.12
C TYR A 616 -13.77 18.48 5.58
N ALA A 617 -13.72 18.87 6.86
CA ALA A 617 -12.68 19.74 7.41
C ALA A 617 -11.27 19.12 7.29
N VAL A 618 -11.15 17.80 7.44
CA VAL A 618 -9.88 17.08 7.26
C VAL A 618 -9.40 17.12 5.81
N LEU A 619 -10.32 17.09 4.85
CA LEU A 619 -10.01 16.87 3.43
C LEU A 619 -9.99 18.15 2.58
N GLN A 620 -10.73 19.20 2.97
CA GLN A 620 -11.03 20.39 2.14
C GLN A 620 -9.79 21.18 1.68
N HIS A 621 -8.67 21.11 2.41
CA HIS A 621 -7.47 21.90 2.10
C HIS A 621 -6.57 21.25 1.03
N SER A 622 -6.92 20.03 0.60
CA SER A 622 -6.17 19.34 -0.44
C SER A 622 -6.41 19.94 -1.83
N LYS A 623 -5.33 20.01 -2.62
CA LYS A 623 -5.38 20.37 -4.05
C LYS A 623 -5.46 19.13 -4.96
N ARG A 624 -5.50 17.93 -4.39
CA ARG A 624 -5.51 16.67 -5.15
C ARG A 624 -6.94 16.32 -5.56
N PRO A 625 -7.21 15.99 -6.84
CA PRO A 625 -8.57 15.72 -7.32
C PRO A 625 -9.34 14.66 -6.52
N ILE A 626 -8.68 13.57 -6.14
CA ILE A 626 -9.31 12.48 -5.36
C ILE A 626 -9.74 12.98 -3.98
N LEU A 627 -8.86 13.69 -3.25
CA LEU A 627 -9.17 14.20 -1.93
C LEU A 627 -10.22 15.33 -1.96
N GLN A 628 -10.27 16.11 -3.04
CA GLN A 628 -11.35 17.07 -3.27
C GLN A 628 -12.69 16.37 -3.48
N ALA A 629 -12.71 15.28 -4.26
CA ALA A 629 -13.89 14.44 -4.41
C ALA A 629 -14.30 13.79 -3.07
N SER A 630 -13.34 13.27 -2.29
CA SER A 630 -13.60 12.71 -0.96
C SER A 630 -14.18 13.76 -0.01
N ALA A 631 -13.69 15.00 -0.04
CA ALA A 631 -14.23 16.08 0.78
C ALA A 631 -15.71 16.36 0.44
N ILE A 632 -16.05 16.41 -0.86
CA ILE A 632 -17.42 16.58 -1.32
C ILE A 632 -18.30 15.43 -0.83
N ILE A 633 -17.85 14.19 -1.04
CA ILE A 633 -18.59 12.99 -0.65
C ILE A 633 -18.82 12.96 0.87
N ALA A 634 -17.77 13.14 1.67
CA ALA A 634 -17.88 13.13 3.14
C ALA A 634 -18.85 14.20 3.65
N LYS A 635 -18.88 15.37 3.00
CA LYS A 635 -19.76 16.47 3.38
C LYS A 635 -21.23 16.23 3.01
N GLU A 636 -21.50 15.63 1.84
CA GLU A 636 -22.83 15.68 1.21
C GLU A 636 -23.53 14.32 1.06
N HIS A 637 -22.88 13.18 1.32
CA HIS A 637 -23.49 11.87 1.05
C HIS A 637 -24.70 11.52 1.95
N HIS A 638 -24.89 12.27 3.06
CA HIS A 638 -26.08 12.19 3.92
C HIS A 638 -27.16 13.25 3.60
N GLU A 639 -26.93 14.07 2.58
CA GLU A 639 -27.99 14.92 2.03
C GLU A 639 -29.04 14.05 1.33
N LYS A 640 -30.30 14.47 1.42
CA LYS A 640 -31.43 13.73 0.83
C LYS A 640 -32.01 14.52 -0.31
N TYR A 641 -32.45 13.84 -1.36
CA TYR A 641 -32.94 14.50 -2.57
C TYR A 641 -34.12 15.46 -2.30
N ASP A 642 -34.93 15.20 -1.27
CA ASP A 642 -36.04 16.06 -0.80
C ASP A 642 -35.63 17.24 0.08
N GLY A 643 -34.35 17.38 0.46
CA GLY A 643 -33.84 18.44 1.33
C GLY A 643 -33.92 18.17 2.82
N THR A 644 -34.37 16.98 3.25
CA THR A 644 -34.46 16.61 4.68
C THR A 644 -33.15 16.04 5.26
N GLY A 645 -32.08 16.01 4.46
CA GLY A 645 -30.76 15.52 4.84
C GLY A 645 -29.93 16.53 5.66
N TYR A 646 -28.66 16.18 5.87
CA TYR A 646 -27.70 16.98 6.64
C TYR A 646 -26.32 16.88 5.98
N PRO A 647 -25.38 17.80 6.26
CA PRO A 647 -25.40 18.89 7.24
C PRO A 647 -25.95 20.24 6.74
N LEU A 648 -26.12 20.42 5.43
CA LEU A 648 -26.50 21.69 4.80
C LEU A 648 -27.99 21.74 4.41
N GLY A 649 -28.68 20.60 4.31
CA GLY A 649 -30.09 20.54 3.89
C GLY A 649 -30.25 20.83 2.39
N LEU A 650 -29.32 20.34 1.58
CA LEU A 650 -29.34 20.48 0.13
C LEU A 650 -30.42 19.58 -0.47
N SER A 651 -31.05 20.03 -1.55
CA SER A 651 -32.12 19.28 -2.23
C SER A 651 -31.84 19.13 -3.73
N GLY A 652 -32.27 18.02 -4.30
CA GLY A 652 -32.18 17.74 -5.74
C GLY A 652 -30.75 17.80 -6.27
N GLU A 653 -30.57 18.47 -7.42
CA GLU A 653 -29.27 18.59 -8.09
C GLU A 653 -28.29 19.56 -7.40
N ALA A 654 -28.72 20.26 -6.35
CA ALA A 654 -27.81 21.04 -5.51
C ALA A 654 -26.82 20.15 -4.74
N ILE A 655 -27.18 18.86 -4.53
CA ILE A 655 -26.29 17.83 -4.00
C ILE A 655 -25.34 17.40 -5.13
N HIS A 656 -24.04 17.42 -4.87
CA HIS A 656 -23.07 17.04 -5.89
C HIS A 656 -23.31 15.60 -6.36
N LEU A 657 -23.15 15.35 -7.67
CA LEU A 657 -23.42 14.04 -8.28
C LEU A 657 -22.66 12.90 -7.58
N TYR A 658 -21.41 13.15 -7.19
CA TYR A 658 -20.59 12.16 -6.47
C TYR A 658 -21.24 11.72 -5.16
N ALA A 659 -21.78 12.66 -4.38
CA ALA A 659 -22.46 12.36 -3.12
C ALA A 659 -23.77 11.61 -3.36
N ARG A 660 -24.55 11.98 -4.40
CA ARG A 660 -25.77 11.26 -4.80
C ARG A 660 -25.50 9.80 -5.19
N ILE A 661 -24.40 9.55 -5.91
CA ILE A 661 -23.95 8.19 -6.28
C ILE A 661 -23.56 7.40 -5.03
N VAL A 662 -22.72 7.98 -4.16
CA VAL A 662 -22.22 7.30 -2.96
C VAL A 662 -23.34 7.03 -1.95
N ALA A 663 -24.33 7.92 -1.82
CA ALA A 663 -25.49 7.71 -0.95
C ALA A 663 -26.27 6.42 -1.29
N ILE A 664 -26.45 6.12 -2.57
CA ILE A 664 -27.08 4.87 -3.02
C ILE A 664 -26.18 3.68 -2.69
N ALA A 665 -24.88 3.78 -2.98
CA ALA A 665 -23.92 2.71 -2.73
C ALA A 665 -23.80 2.34 -1.24
N ASP A 666 -23.70 3.35 -0.37
CA ASP A 666 -23.60 3.18 1.08
C ASP A 666 -24.89 2.58 1.67
N VAL A 667 -26.06 3.16 1.35
CA VAL A 667 -27.33 2.63 1.90
C VAL A 667 -27.63 1.24 1.36
N PHE A 668 -27.29 0.94 0.10
CA PHE A 668 -27.45 -0.42 -0.43
C PHE A 668 -26.59 -1.40 0.34
N ASP A 669 -25.32 -1.07 0.60
CA ASP A 669 -24.46 -1.95 1.39
C ASP A 669 -24.97 -2.13 2.83
N ALA A 670 -25.40 -1.03 3.46
CA ALA A 670 -25.93 -1.02 4.82
C ALA A 670 -27.22 -1.86 5.00
N LEU A 671 -28.04 -1.99 3.95
CA LEU A 671 -29.29 -2.76 4.00
C LEU A 671 -29.10 -4.21 3.53
N SER A 672 -28.17 -4.47 2.62
CA SER A 672 -27.98 -5.77 1.97
C SER A 672 -26.95 -6.68 2.63
N HIS A 673 -26.24 -6.20 3.67
CA HIS A 673 -25.29 -6.98 4.46
C HIS A 673 -25.65 -7.04 5.94
N ASP A 674 -25.27 -8.17 6.57
CA ASP A 674 -25.37 -8.35 8.02
C ASP A 674 -24.35 -7.42 8.71
N ARG A 675 -24.84 -6.53 9.58
CA ARG A 675 -24.00 -5.76 10.51
C ARG A 675 -24.04 -6.41 11.89
N CYS A 676 -23.01 -6.17 12.70
CA CYS A 676 -22.87 -6.69 14.06
C CYS A 676 -24.09 -6.47 14.98
N TYR A 677 -24.93 -5.46 14.68
CA TYR A 677 -26.15 -5.12 15.42
C TYR A 677 -27.47 -5.26 14.62
N LYS A 678 -27.42 -5.58 13.31
CA LYS A 678 -28.63 -5.60 12.45
C LYS A 678 -28.48 -6.63 11.32
N LYS A 679 -29.50 -7.49 11.18
CA LYS A 679 -29.58 -8.48 10.10
C LYS A 679 -29.86 -7.80 8.75
N ALA A 680 -29.25 -8.31 7.68
CA ALA A 680 -29.51 -7.94 6.30
C ALA A 680 -31.01 -8.07 5.99
N TRP A 681 -31.49 -7.18 5.13
CA TRP A 681 -32.84 -7.26 4.58
C TRP A 681 -32.87 -8.26 3.43
N GLU A 682 -34.04 -8.83 3.15
CA GLU A 682 -34.22 -9.63 1.94
C GLU A 682 -34.03 -8.74 0.71
N ASP A 683 -33.41 -9.26 -0.35
CA ASP A 683 -33.06 -8.48 -1.54
C ASP A 683 -34.30 -7.78 -2.14
N ALA A 684 -35.45 -8.46 -2.12
CA ALA A 684 -36.72 -7.89 -2.56
C ALA A 684 -37.14 -6.64 -1.75
N ASP A 685 -36.92 -6.66 -0.44
CA ASP A 685 -37.25 -5.55 0.46
C ASP A 685 -36.26 -4.37 0.28
N VAL A 686 -34.98 -4.66 0.02
CA VAL A 686 -33.97 -3.64 -0.30
C VAL A 686 -34.37 -2.90 -1.58
N PHE A 687 -34.67 -3.61 -2.66
CA PHE A 687 -35.04 -2.96 -3.93
C PHE A 687 -36.39 -2.23 -3.83
N ALA A 688 -37.37 -2.79 -3.10
CA ALA A 688 -38.64 -2.11 -2.86
C ALA A 688 -38.46 -0.81 -2.05
N PHE A 689 -37.50 -0.78 -1.11
CA PHE A 689 -37.15 0.44 -0.37
C PHE A 689 -36.58 1.51 -1.30
N PHE A 690 -35.64 1.19 -2.18
CA PHE A 690 -35.11 2.15 -3.15
C PHE A 690 -36.18 2.69 -4.10
N GLU A 691 -37.12 1.84 -4.52
CA GLU A 691 -38.23 2.26 -5.38
C GLU A 691 -39.21 3.19 -4.64
N LYS A 692 -39.47 2.94 -3.36
CA LYS A 692 -40.29 3.81 -2.50
C LYS A 692 -39.63 5.16 -2.22
N GLU A 693 -38.33 5.16 -1.94
CA GLU A 693 -37.56 6.36 -1.57
C GLU A 693 -37.04 7.15 -2.79
N ARG A 694 -37.42 6.73 -4.00
CA ARG A 694 -37.11 7.39 -5.27
C ARG A 694 -37.66 8.83 -5.30
N GLY A 695 -36.77 9.82 -5.42
CA GLY A 695 -37.13 11.24 -5.40
C GLY A 695 -37.35 11.83 -4.00
N ALA A 696 -37.29 11.01 -2.95
CA ALA A 696 -37.31 11.46 -1.56
C ALA A 696 -35.89 11.42 -0.97
N HIS A 697 -35.39 10.23 -0.65
CA HIS A 697 -34.01 10.04 -0.19
C HIS A 697 -33.04 10.13 -1.37
N PHE A 698 -33.34 9.45 -2.48
CA PHE A 698 -32.40 9.22 -3.57
C PHE A 698 -32.80 9.92 -4.87
N ASP A 699 -31.80 10.22 -5.70
CA ASP A 699 -32.00 10.74 -7.04
C ASP A 699 -32.81 9.76 -7.92
N PRO A 700 -33.94 10.19 -8.52
CA PRO A 700 -34.77 9.33 -9.36
C PRO A 700 -34.02 8.68 -10.52
N GLN A 701 -33.12 9.41 -11.18
CA GLN A 701 -32.40 8.92 -12.35
C GLN A 701 -31.38 7.85 -11.94
N LEU A 702 -30.68 8.05 -10.83
CA LEU A 702 -29.71 7.08 -10.33
C LEU A 702 -30.40 5.82 -9.78
N VAL A 703 -31.57 5.97 -9.14
CA VAL A 703 -32.39 4.81 -8.71
C VAL A 703 -32.82 3.98 -9.91
N ASP A 704 -33.27 4.60 -11.00
CA ASP A 704 -33.66 3.86 -12.21
C ASP A 704 -32.50 3.04 -12.78
N MET A 705 -31.28 3.63 -12.80
CA MET A 705 -30.06 2.94 -13.25
C MET A 705 -29.63 1.83 -12.30
N PHE A 706 -29.72 2.05 -10.99
CA PHE A 706 -29.46 1.05 -9.96
C PHE A 706 -30.42 -0.14 -10.10
N LEU A 707 -31.72 0.12 -10.25
CA LEU A 707 -32.74 -0.92 -10.44
C LEU A 707 -32.63 -1.65 -11.78
N ALA A 708 -32.02 -1.04 -12.80
CA ALA A 708 -31.70 -1.71 -14.06
C ALA A 708 -30.44 -2.59 -13.97
N ALA A 709 -29.56 -2.35 -12.99
CA ALA A 709 -28.27 -3.02 -12.81
C ALA A 709 -28.23 -3.94 -11.57
N LYS A 710 -29.39 -4.43 -11.11
CA LYS A 710 -29.51 -5.21 -9.86
C LYS A 710 -28.55 -6.40 -9.80
N GLU A 711 -28.49 -7.18 -10.88
CA GLU A 711 -27.65 -8.38 -10.95
C GLU A 711 -26.16 -8.05 -10.83
N GLU A 712 -25.69 -6.95 -11.44
CA GLU A 712 -24.31 -6.51 -11.31
C GLU A 712 -23.98 -6.05 -9.87
N PHE A 713 -24.92 -5.36 -9.19
CA PHE A 713 -24.76 -4.99 -7.78
C PHE A 713 -24.71 -6.22 -6.86
N LEU A 714 -25.58 -7.20 -7.08
CA LEU A 714 -25.57 -8.47 -6.32
C LEU A 714 -24.28 -9.25 -6.58
N THR A 715 -23.75 -9.22 -7.81
CA THR A 715 -22.46 -9.85 -8.14
C THR A 715 -21.30 -9.21 -7.37
N ILE A 716 -21.22 -7.88 -7.32
CA ILE A 716 -20.21 -7.17 -6.53
C ILE A 716 -20.35 -7.49 -5.04
N ARG A 717 -21.60 -7.51 -4.54
CA ARG A 717 -21.92 -7.91 -3.16
C ARG A 717 -21.35 -9.29 -2.83
N ASP A 718 -21.63 -10.25 -3.71
CA ASP A 718 -21.26 -11.64 -3.48
C ASP A 718 -19.76 -11.91 -3.66
N HIS A 719 -19.07 -11.09 -4.46
CA HIS A 719 -17.63 -11.16 -4.65
C HIS A 719 -16.85 -10.68 -3.41
N PHE A 720 -17.35 -9.66 -2.72
CA PHE A 720 -16.73 -9.09 -1.52
C PHE A 720 -17.53 -9.43 -0.25
N LYS A 721 -17.94 -10.70 -0.10
CA LYS A 721 -18.59 -11.16 1.13
C LYS A 721 -17.64 -11.02 2.30
N ASP A 722 -18.13 -10.40 3.36
CA ASP A 722 -17.52 -10.55 4.66
C ASP A 722 -17.58 -12.02 5.06
N ALA A 723 -16.48 -12.57 5.56
CA ALA A 723 -16.53 -13.84 6.24
C ALA A 723 -17.51 -13.64 7.40
N LEU A 724 -18.69 -14.24 7.31
CA LEU A 724 -19.66 -14.27 8.39
C LEU A 724 -18.96 -14.95 9.56
N ASN A 725 -18.42 -14.17 10.49
CA ASN A 725 -18.13 -14.64 11.82
C ASN A 725 -19.49 -14.94 12.47
N PRO A 726 -19.83 -16.20 12.79
CA PRO A 726 -21.04 -16.50 13.54
C PRO A 726 -20.95 -16.10 15.02
#